data_AF-A0A9W7CD13-F1
#
_entry.id   AF-A0A9W7CD13-F1
#
_cell.length_a   1.000
_cell.length_b   1.000
_cell.length_c   1.000
_cell.angle_alpha   90.00
_cell.angle_beta   90.00
_cell.angle_gamma   90.00
#
_symmetry.space_group_name_H-M   'P 1'
#
loop_
_entity.id
_entity.type
_entity.pdbx_description
1 polymer ?
#
loop_
_entity_poly.entity_id
_entity_poly.type
_entity_poly.pdbx_seq_one_letter_code
_entity_poly.pdbx_strand_id
1 'polypeptide(L)'
;MGDRRAHSSLLRLPFLLLLTLAILKITTSTSLDHPIPPQPASVLPKSSNDTDNEPIFTLQLDVDSESVTLTILEDEDPEDAVLKFCEDYGLDQDSYAFLVEEVINSGLFEVEDDDDEEEDEGREDGQDSTQQEYRSPPSVDGDVIHQIPVSSPDGKHVGTVMFTSSEEPADVAYNFVKDHGLDYGYKNLILEAACEVIDCEREEAMVFDLAVDLGLEAEVHLTIFEGEDAREAVISFCGDYGIGEEDAQMLIEEVKKEGIEVLDAGRVVWQQDVSLEAGVSLGTVYVHADEEPADAISAFLYENMGEDKLESLYDRALEVLTSLACKTVPCTRLQPLIWSENVEDDEGNYIGTVEVLEGVEPIDAIAHFCSHFQLSVDYRAAILEACCEEVECTRVSPRVYQQRINDESGNLIGNVEILEGEEVVDAVVKFVIDNQVTLDIIALKNHFFQTACDIPGTVCTRNKAKLWEKNIVNHEKESLGMMAIMDDREPVDQIWDFLANKIEDEYDRTNFFFNMKPVICEGKYVICSREAPLIFGPQPMTGPEGVTVGALSVMLGEEPIDATYKLFARAGLFEKKWDFRAVFDQICAFPGLEGKCLRQEALKYSKRNATVGDVNIGDIAVWEHEEVIDVCYRKRIEYNLTVSQQMELFNGICALKDVYCERSRAVLYQEVVNKRDYDYEEYADNNSTCPRKYCGWRFIAGWEGPINKVIAWLNEDGNIDYFTDPRFVLGMLLGLAFANRVLVSVLFRVPPFRRFRKRAKGLGMREWAILFSGGVLLGSFIYSAGVEPTTAIDSSLHAFMGKMEGPVQVLEGEQVADAVLHWALVEEKKHHPLLRKHIHWSLIDNTCARKDELQLEKACQRRKAFEKLDFGSISYWGQEHKLTYWKNPNATMEEEIDAGRVEDTVDEICERLVPPMDNCNEDVAIHMIEQYEAWEENRQEQKSVYAKIGVCADATAGEIYIAAGKTFNKLGSNYVPFARVDNGTTNGWTTTYHPWDTKTMQAQMIMDKLPELLNDKDREWYDKPCEPVFGGAMCAKKDAKGNMMIEMG
;
A
#
# COMPACT_ATOMS: atom_id res chain seq x y z
N MET A 1 28.21 85.83 -27.07
CA MET A 1 27.63 87.06 -26.47
C MET A 1 26.68 86.58 -25.37
N GLY A 2 26.74 87.00 -24.11
CA GLY A 2 27.69 87.89 -23.43
C GLY A 2 27.79 87.53 -21.93
N ASP A 3 28.66 88.22 -21.19
CA ASP A 3 29.07 88.01 -19.77
C ASP A 3 28.05 87.40 -18.79
N ARG A 4 28.40 86.40 -17.96
CA ARG A 4 29.43 86.33 -16.88
C ARG A 4 29.13 87.18 -15.62
N ARG A 5 28.72 86.50 -14.53
CA ARG A 5 29.37 86.42 -13.20
C ARG A 5 28.33 86.04 -12.13
N ALA A 6 28.61 85.37 -11.01
CA ALA A 6 29.67 84.46 -10.51
C ALA A 6 29.66 84.57 -8.97
N HIS A 7 30.26 83.58 -8.30
CA HIS A 7 30.49 83.44 -6.85
C HIS A 7 29.35 82.77 -6.05
N SER A 8 29.49 81.55 -5.49
CA SER A 8 30.54 80.89 -4.64
C SER A 8 30.32 81.16 -3.14
N SER A 9 30.50 80.22 -2.19
CA SER A 9 31.04 78.84 -2.27
C SER A 9 30.98 78.11 -0.90
N LEU A 10 31.26 76.79 -0.89
CA LEU A 10 31.94 76.00 0.18
C LEU A 10 31.22 75.87 1.57
N LEU A 11 31.27 74.78 2.36
CA LEU A 11 31.73 73.36 2.30
C LEU A 11 30.59 72.48 2.92
N ARG A 12 30.61 71.16 3.23
CA ARG A 12 31.42 69.90 3.09
C ARG A 12 30.39 68.73 3.31
N LEU A 13 30.47 67.46 2.89
CA LEU A 13 31.51 66.41 2.77
C LEU A 13 32.10 65.92 4.12
N PRO A 14 32.28 64.59 4.36
CA PRO A 14 32.83 63.62 3.37
C PRO A 14 32.21 62.19 3.28
N PHE A 15 32.44 61.53 2.12
CA PHE A 15 32.70 60.06 1.86
C PHE A 15 31.72 58.97 2.37
N LEU A 16 31.53 57.76 1.79
CA LEU A 16 31.97 56.98 0.58
C LEU A 16 30.93 55.79 0.39
N LEU A 17 30.99 54.69 -0.40
CA LEU A 17 31.98 54.03 -1.30
C LEU A 17 31.31 53.12 -2.39
N LEU A 18 31.46 53.40 -3.70
CA LEU A 18 31.16 52.49 -4.86
C LEU A 18 29.72 51.90 -4.97
N LEU A 19 29.27 51.15 -6.00
CA LEU A 19 29.86 50.64 -7.28
C LEU A 19 28.87 50.91 -8.46
N THR A 20 29.13 50.38 -9.68
CA THR A 20 28.47 50.78 -10.94
C THR A 20 28.16 49.62 -11.91
N LEU A 21 27.21 49.87 -12.84
CA LEU A 21 26.97 49.21 -14.15
C LEU A 21 26.27 47.84 -14.21
N ALA A 22 25.07 47.83 -14.81
CA ALA A 22 24.62 46.83 -15.81
C ALA A 22 23.43 47.39 -16.63
N ILE A 23 23.49 47.33 -17.98
CA ILE A 23 22.38 47.66 -18.90
C ILE A 23 22.48 46.78 -20.16
N LEU A 24 21.32 46.30 -20.66
CA LEU A 24 21.07 45.66 -21.97
C LEU A 24 21.79 44.34 -22.31
N LYS A 25 20.98 43.28 -22.51
CA LYS A 25 20.68 42.84 -23.88
C LYS A 25 19.31 42.13 -23.99
N ILE A 26 18.87 41.93 -25.23
CA ILE A 26 17.54 41.43 -25.63
C ILE A 26 17.75 40.33 -26.71
N THR A 27 16.97 39.25 -26.61
CA THR A 27 16.69 38.16 -27.60
C THR A 27 17.79 37.61 -28.53
N THR A 28 17.84 36.29 -28.67
CA THR A 28 17.50 35.60 -29.94
C THR A 28 17.18 34.13 -29.69
N SER A 29 16.21 33.59 -30.43
CA SER A 29 15.85 32.16 -30.45
C SER A 29 16.25 31.51 -31.77
N THR A 30 16.71 30.25 -31.70
CA THR A 30 16.90 29.30 -32.82
C THR A 30 16.63 27.91 -32.23
N SER A 31 15.57 27.16 -32.58
CA SER A 31 15.10 26.72 -33.91
C SER A 31 16.13 25.86 -34.63
N LEU A 32 15.86 24.54 -34.66
CA LEU A 32 16.49 23.57 -35.54
C LEU A 32 15.59 22.33 -35.70
N ASP A 33 14.66 22.42 -36.64
CA ASP A 33 14.01 21.30 -37.33
C ASP A 33 15.03 20.55 -38.22
N HIS A 34 14.87 19.29 -38.67
CA HIS A 34 13.71 18.37 -38.75
C HIS A 34 14.21 16.89 -38.91
N PRO A 35 13.37 15.85 -39.10
CA PRO A 35 13.69 14.45 -38.75
C PRO A 35 14.23 13.54 -39.88
N ILE A 36 14.63 12.31 -39.49
CA ILE A 36 14.85 11.13 -40.35
C ILE A 36 14.07 9.93 -39.70
N PRO A 37 13.38 9.06 -40.46
CA PRO A 37 12.42 8.09 -39.92
C PRO A 37 13.02 6.73 -39.53
N PRO A 38 12.32 5.93 -38.70
CA PRO A 38 12.68 4.53 -38.45
C PRO A 38 12.43 3.65 -39.69
N GLN A 39 13.20 2.57 -39.81
CA GLN A 39 12.90 1.41 -40.68
C GLN A 39 12.93 0.11 -39.86
N PRO A 40 12.20 -0.94 -40.29
CA PRO A 40 11.78 -2.00 -39.37
C PRO A 40 12.77 -3.17 -39.28
N ALA A 41 12.99 -3.62 -38.04
CA ALA A 41 13.47 -4.95 -37.66
C ALA A 41 12.78 -5.32 -36.33
N SER A 42 12.47 -6.58 -36.03
CA SER A 42 12.38 -7.76 -36.90
C SER A 42 11.45 -8.79 -36.24
N VAL A 43 10.72 -9.58 -37.03
CA VAL A 43 9.89 -10.67 -36.49
C VAL A 43 10.78 -11.80 -36.00
N LEU A 44 10.69 -12.15 -34.72
CA LEU A 44 11.13 -13.43 -34.16
C LEU A 44 9.90 -14.28 -33.76
N PRO A 45 10.05 -15.62 -33.72
CA PRO A 45 8.92 -16.54 -33.78
C PRO A 45 8.33 -16.91 -32.41
N LYS A 46 7.16 -17.55 -32.44
CA LYS A 46 6.65 -18.31 -31.31
C LYS A 46 7.25 -19.72 -31.29
N SER A 47 7.95 -20.09 -30.23
CA SER A 47 7.77 -21.40 -29.57
C SER A 47 6.68 -21.22 -28.50
N SER A 48 5.74 -22.12 -28.21
CA SER A 48 5.60 -23.59 -28.33
C SER A 48 6.19 -24.37 -27.17
N ASN A 49 5.34 -24.58 -26.15
CA ASN A 49 5.40 -25.61 -25.11
C ASN A 49 6.79 -25.98 -24.57
N ASP A 50 7.16 -25.37 -23.45
CA ASP A 50 7.94 -26.04 -22.40
C ASP A 50 7.16 -25.92 -21.07
N THR A 51 7.59 -26.62 -20.02
CA THR A 51 6.88 -26.74 -18.74
C THR A 51 7.07 -25.53 -17.83
N ASP A 52 6.13 -25.35 -16.89
CA ASP A 52 6.20 -24.33 -15.84
C ASP A 52 7.22 -24.73 -14.75
N ASN A 53 8.52 -24.67 -15.09
CA ASN A 53 9.61 -24.85 -14.13
C ASN A 53 9.86 -23.49 -13.44
N GLU A 54 9.85 -23.43 -12.11
CA GLU A 54 10.04 -22.17 -11.39
C GLU A 54 11.53 -21.77 -11.27
N PRO A 55 11.86 -20.47 -11.29
CA PRO A 55 13.24 -20.00 -11.19
C PRO A 55 13.73 -20.00 -9.74
N ILE A 56 14.69 -20.87 -9.43
CA ILE A 56 15.28 -20.99 -8.08
C ILE A 56 16.24 -19.85 -7.73
N PHE A 57 16.86 -19.21 -8.74
CA PHE A 57 17.75 -18.07 -8.56
C PHE A 57 17.59 -17.06 -9.69
N THR A 58 17.62 -15.75 -9.35
CA THR A 58 17.67 -14.66 -10.33
C THR A 58 18.60 -13.54 -9.88
N LEU A 59 19.42 -13.02 -10.81
CA LEU A 59 20.40 -11.96 -10.57
C LEU A 59 20.37 -10.93 -11.69
N GLN A 60 20.17 -9.65 -11.34
CA GLN A 60 20.21 -8.54 -12.31
C GLN A 60 21.62 -7.96 -12.43
N LEU A 61 22.06 -7.76 -13.68
CA LEU A 61 23.39 -7.34 -14.06
C LEU A 61 23.29 -6.26 -15.13
N ASP A 62 24.04 -5.16 -15.00
CA ASP A 62 24.11 -4.10 -16.02
C ASP A 62 25.28 -4.38 -16.98
N VAL A 63 24.97 -4.94 -18.16
CA VAL A 63 25.95 -5.29 -19.20
C VAL A 63 25.88 -4.26 -20.33
N ASP A 64 27.00 -3.57 -20.61
CA ASP A 64 27.12 -2.53 -21.65
C ASP A 64 26.06 -1.40 -21.61
N SER A 65 25.45 -1.18 -20.44
CA SER A 65 24.32 -0.25 -20.15
C SER A 65 22.91 -0.78 -20.44
N GLU A 66 22.74 -2.07 -20.73
CA GLU A 66 21.45 -2.75 -20.71
C GLU A 66 21.35 -3.66 -19.48
N SER A 67 20.23 -3.61 -18.78
CA SER A 67 20.02 -4.40 -17.56
C SER A 67 19.44 -5.77 -17.94
N VAL A 68 20.19 -6.81 -17.64
CA VAL A 68 19.93 -8.20 -18.05
C VAL A 68 19.81 -9.08 -16.81
N THR A 69 19.04 -10.18 -16.88
CA THR A 69 18.79 -11.07 -15.75
C THR A 69 19.34 -12.45 -16.05
N LEU A 70 20.28 -12.91 -15.22
CA LEU A 70 20.63 -14.32 -15.10
C LEU A 70 19.50 -15.01 -14.33
N THR A 71 19.02 -16.14 -14.83
CA THR A 71 17.98 -16.98 -14.21
C THR A 71 18.46 -18.42 -14.23
N ILE A 72 18.38 -19.12 -13.10
CA ILE A 72 18.64 -20.56 -12.98
C ILE A 72 17.31 -21.23 -12.61
N LEU A 73 17.01 -22.35 -13.26
CA LEU A 73 15.79 -23.15 -13.05
C LEU A 73 16.09 -24.35 -12.15
N GLU A 74 15.06 -24.92 -11.53
CA GLU A 74 15.14 -26.07 -10.63
C GLU A 74 15.87 -27.30 -11.24
N ASP A 75 15.87 -27.44 -12.56
CA ASP A 75 16.49 -28.54 -13.31
C ASP A 75 17.67 -28.13 -14.22
N GLU A 76 18.22 -26.92 -14.06
CA GLU A 76 19.40 -26.45 -14.81
C GLU A 76 20.63 -26.34 -13.90
N ASP A 77 21.76 -26.96 -14.30
CA ASP A 77 23.01 -26.93 -13.55
C ASP A 77 23.54 -25.48 -13.41
N PRO A 78 24.01 -25.05 -12.21
CA PRO A 78 24.37 -23.65 -12.00
C PRO A 78 25.59 -23.18 -12.80
N GLU A 79 26.59 -24.04 -13.03
CA GLU A 79 27.76 -23.68 -13.84
C GLU A 79 27.39 -23.60 -15.32
N ASP A 80 26.59 -24.55 -15.84
CA ASP A 80 26.10 -24.51 -17.22
C ASP A 80 25.18 -23.29 -17.46
N ALA A 81 24.31 -22.95 -16.50
CA ALA A 81 23.45 -21.76 -16.58
C ALA A 81 24.26 -20.45 -16.64
N VAL A 82 25.27 -20.31 -15.77
CA VAL A 82 26.16 -19.15 -15.76
C VAL A 82 27.05 -19.11 -17.02
N LEU A 83 27.52 -20.26 -17.51
CA LEU A 83 28.34 -20.36 -18.73
C LEU A 83 27.55 -19.93 -19.97
N LYS A 84 26.35 -20.47 -20.14
CA LYS A 84 25.36 -20.14 -21.18
C LYS A 84 25.01 -18.65 -21.18
N PHE A 85 24.78 -18.07 -20.00
CA PHE A 85 24.56 -16.62 -19.85
C PHE A 85 25.79 -15.80 -20.27
N CYS A 86 27.00 -16.24 -19.91
CA CYS A 86 28.23 -15.59 -20.34
C CYS A 86 28.45 -15.68 -21.86
N GLU A 87 28.11 -16.80 -22.50
CA GLU A 87 28.18 -16.94 -23.97
C GLU A 87 27.16 -16.04 -24.69
N ASP A 88 25.91 -15.99 -24.22
CA ASP A 88 24.83 -15.20 -24.84
C ASP A 88 25.11 -13.67 -24.79
N TYR A 89 25.68 -13.18 -23.70
CA TYR A 89 26.03 -11.76 -23.52
C TYR A 89 27.50 -11.42 -23.86
N GLY A 90 28.31 -12.40 -24.25
CA GLY A 90 29.70 -12.21 -24.66
C GLY A 90 30.64 -11.76 -23.53
N LEU A 91 30.34 -12.17 -22.29
CA LEU A 91 31.15 -11.89 -21.11
C LEU A 91 32.48 -12.66 -21.15
N ASP A 92 33.48 -12.19 -20.40
CA ASP A 92 34.79 -12.84 -20.34
C ASP A 92 34.90 -13.87 -19.19
N GLN A 93 36.00 -14.62 -19.17
CA GLN A 93 36.17 -15.72 -18.22
C GLN A 93 36.42 -15.24 -16.77
N ASP A 94 36.85 -13.99 -16.58
CA ASP A 94 36.92 -13.34 -15.27
C ASP A 94 35.49 -13.02 -14.77
N SER A 95 34.59 -12.59 -15.67
CA SER A 95 33.17 -12.40 -15.39
C SER A 95 32.43 -13.71 -15.07
N TYR A 96 32.74 -14.79 -15.81
CA TYR A 96 32.20 -16.13 -15.52
C TYR A 96 32.58 -16.60 -14.11
N ALA A 97 33.87 -16.51 -13.74
CA ALA A 97 34.34 -16.91 -12.42
C ALA A 97 33.67 -16.11 -11.29
N PHE A 98 33.49 -14.80 -11.49
CA PHE A 98 32.75 -13.96 -10.54
C PHE A 98 31.28 -14.37 -10.39
N LEU A 99 30.59 -14.71 -11.49
CA LEU A 99 29.18 -15.11 -11.43
C LEU A 99 28.98 -16.50 -10.81
N VAL A 100 29.90 -17.45 -11.03
CA VAL A 100 29.90 -18.74 -10.32
C VAL A 100 30.16 -18.53 -8.82
N GLU A 101 31.13 -17.67 -8.45
CA GLU A 101 31.40 -17.33 -7.05
C GLU A 101 30.18 -16.68 -6.37
N GLU A 102 29.47 -15.75 -7.03
CA GLU A 102 28.26 -15.10 -6.48
C GLU A 102 27.07 -16.09 -6.36
N VAL A 103 26.93 -17.04 -7.29
CA VAL A 103 25.90 -18.09 -7.25
C VAL A 103 26.17 -19.09 -6.12
N ILE A 104 27.41 -19.55 -5.93
CA ILE A 104 27.77 -20.44 -4.81
C ILE A 104 27.58 -19.70 -3.47
N ASN A 105 28.02 -18.45 -3.37
CA ASN A 105 27.82 -17.63 -2.16
C ASN A 105 26.35 -17.30 -1.85
N SER A 106 25.39 -17.61 -2.74
CA SER A 106 23.96 -17.48 -2.43
C SER A 106 23.46 -18.53 -1.42
N GLY A 107 24.19 -19.63 -1.22
CA GLY A 107 23.81 -20.69 -0.29
C GLY A 107 22.65 -21.57 -0.75
N LEU A 108 22.36 -21.60 -2.05
CA LEU A 108 21.33 -22.45 -2.67
C LEU A 108 21.84 -23.81 -3.15
N PHE A 109 23.16 -24.03 -3.12
CA PHE A 109 23.81 -25.25 -3.58
C PHE A 109 24.87 -25.66 -2.57
N GLU A 110 24.74 -26.86 -1.99
CA GLU A 110 25.77 -27.46 -1.16
C GLU A 110 26.79 -28.18 -2.05
N VAL A 111 28.07 -28.11 -1.68
CA VAL A 111 29.15 -28.81 -2.37
C VAL A 111 29.44 -30.08 -1.59
N GLU A 112 29.23 -31.23 -2.21
CA GLU A 112 29.59 -32.53 -1.65
C GLU A 112 31.12 -32.71 -1.68
N ASP A 113 31.78 -32.45 -0.54
CA ASP A 113 33.23 -32.68 -0.36
C ASP A 113 33.51 -34.18 -0.11
N ASP A 114 33.68 -34.96 -1.19
CA ASP A 114 34.15 -36.36 -1.17
C ASP A 114 35.62 -36.47 -0.68
N ASP A 115 35.86 -36.57 0.64
CA ASP A 115 37.21 -36.71 1.26
C ASP A 115 37.32 -37.98 2.17
N ASP A 116 37.48 -39.13 1.51
CA ASP A 116 38.35 -40.31 1.77
C ASP A 116 38.72 -40.87 3.19
N GLU A 117 39.01 -42.19 3.16
CA GLU A 117 39.94 -43.00 4.00
C GLU A 117 39.52 -43.70 5.33
N GLU A 118 40.04 -44.94 5.49
CA GLU A 118 39.94 -45.85 6.66
C GLU A 118 41.17 -45.71 7.59
N GLU A 119 41.04 -45.95 8.91
CA GLU A 119 42.14 -46.57 9.71
C GLU A 119 41.64 -47.16 11.07
N ASP A 120 42.46 -47.99 11.72
CA ASP A 120 42.12 -48.95 12.81
C ASP A 120 43.14 -48.88 14.01
N GLU A 121 43.02 -49.78 15.00
CA GLU A 121 43.95 -50.09 16.12
C GLU A 121 43.80 -49.40 17.52
N GLY A 122 42.79 -49.82 18.30
CA GLY A 122 42.98 -50.58 19.57
C GLY A 122 43.64 -49.98 20.85
N ARG A 123 43.93 -50.90 21.82
CA ARG A 123 44.56 -50.73 23.17
C ARG A 123 43.72 -50.05 24.29
N GLU A 124 43.90 -50.31 25.59
CA GLU A 124 44.63 -51.32 26.41
C GLU A 124 44.05 -51.31 27.86
N ASP A 125 43.98 -52.44 28.58
CA ASP A 125 43.34 -52.51 29.92
C ASP A 125 44.19 -53.16 31.05
N GLY A 126 43.80 -52.95 32.31
CA GLY A 126 44.63 -53.03 33.52
C GLY A 126 44.57 -54.33 34.36
N GLN A 127 45.46 -54.42 35.36
CA GLN A 127 45.71 -55.61 36.18
C GLN A 127 45.19 -55.51 37.63
N ASP A 128 44.65 -56.59 38.19
CA ASP A 128 45.02 -57.07 39.54
C ASP A 128 44.87 -58.61 39.65
N SER A 129 45.31 -59.20 40.78
CA SER A 129 45.54 -60.65 40.88
C SER A 129 45.28 -61.25 42.27
N THR A 130 44.68 -62.44 42.31
CA THR A 130 44.70 -63.33 43.50
C THR A 130 44.94 -64.80 43.10
N GLN A 131 45.38 -65.64 44.06
CA GLN A 131 45.90 -66.99 43.80
C GLN A 131 45.04 -68.08 44.45
N GLN A 132 44.89 -69.24 43.81
CA GLN A 132 44.44 -70.48 44.45
C GLN A 132 45.15 -71.75 43.94
N GLU A 133 44.90 -72.89 44.59
CA GLU A 133 45.75 -74.09 44.57
C GLU A 133 45.41 -75.11 43.46
N TYR A 134 46.44 -75.63 42.78
CA TYR A 134 46.31 -76.73 41.81
C TYR A 134 45.89 -78.06 42.46
N ARG A 135 45.07 -78.83 41.71
CA ARG A 135 44.98 -80.30 41.82
C ARG A 135 45.67 -80.95 40.61
N SER A 136 46.00 -82.23 40.71
CA SER A 136 46.66 -82.99 39.63
C SER A 136 45.65 -83.72 38.74
N PRO A 137 45.80 -83.73 37.40
CA PRO A 137 44.86 -84.40 36.48
C PRO A 137 44.94 -85.94 36.50
N PRO A 138 43.90 -86.63 35.99
CA PRO A 138 43.93 -88.07 35.71
C PRO A 138 44.75 -88.42 34.45
N SER A 139 44.98 -89.72 34.23
CA SER A 139 45.63 -90.24 33.02
C SER A 139 44.64 -90.50 31.88
N VAL A 140 44.86 -89.85 30.73
CA VAL A 140 44.10 -90.08 29.49
C VAL A 140 44.68 -91.29 28.73
N ASP A 141 43.83 -92.17 28.23
CA ASP A 141 44.19 -93.33 27.38
C ASP A 141 43.82 -93.02 25.92
N GLY A 142 44.71 -92.32 25.21
CA GLY A 142 44.55 -91.96 23.80
C GLY A 142 45.89 -91.56 23.17
N ASP A 143 46.05 -91.79 21.86
CA ASP A 143 47.24 -91.34 21.14
C ASP A 143 47.17 -89.82 20.91
N VAL A 144 47.94 -89.07 21.71
CA VAL A 144 48.04 -87.60 21.61
C VAL A 144 48.72 -87.22 20.30
N ILE A 145 47.99 -86.53 19.42
CA ILE A 145 48.46 -86.10 18.09
C ILE A 145 49.13 -84.72 18.12
N HIS A 146 48.68 -83.83 18.99
CA HIS A 146 49.25 -82.50 19.16
C HIS A 146 49.20 -82.04 20.63
N GLN A 147 50.05 -81.09 21.01
CA GLN A 147 50.07 -80.52 22.35
C GLN A 147 50.50 -79.04 22.33
N ILE A 148 49.74 -78.15 23.00
CA ILE A 148 49.96 -76.70 23.00
C ILE A 148 50.24 -76.22 24.43
N PRO A 149 51.44 -75.68 24.73
CA PRO A 149 51.78 -75.17 26.05
C PRO A 149 51.22 -73.76 26.27
N VAL A 150 50.10 -73.65 26.97
CA VAL A 150 49.41 -72.38 27.25
C VAL A 150 50.08 -71.63 28.40
N SER A 151 50.16 -70.30 28.27
CA SER A 151 50.68 -69.39 29.29
C SER A 151 49.81 -68.14 29.40
N SER A 152 49.56 -67.66 30.62
CA SER A 152 48.82 -66.43 30.91
C SER A 152 49.60 -65.18 30.47
N PRO A 153 49.00 -63.97 30.42
CA PRO A 153 49.64 -62.78 29.81
C PRO A 153 50.92 -62.32 30.54
N ASP A 154 51.09 -62.71 31.80
CA ASP A 154 52.30 -62.53 32.61
C ASP A 154 53.46 -63.48 32.24
N GLY A 155 53.28 -64.34 31.22
CA GLY A 155 54.25 -65.34 30.78
C GLY A 155 54.35 -66.58 31.68
N LYS A 156 53.42 -66.76 32.61
CA LYS A 156 53.36 -67.93 33.50
C LYS A 156 52.63 -69.08 32.79
N HIS A 157 53.27 -70.25 32.73
CA HIS A 157 52.66 -71.45 32.18
C HIS A 157 51.43 -71.90 33.00
N VAL A 158 50.30 -72.09 32.30
CA VAL A 158 49.01 -72.49 32.89
C VAL A 158 48.83 -74.01 32.81
N GLY A 159 49.16 -74.59 31.65
CA GLY A 159 49.08 -76.02 31.40
C GLY A 159 49.38 -76.32 29.94
N THR A 160 49.33 -77.61 29.57
CA THR A 160 49.49 -78.04 28.19
C THR A 160 48.18 -78.68 27.73
N VAL A 161 47.55 -78.08 26.72
CA VAL A 161 46.41 -78.68 26.01
C VAL A 161 46.95 -79.90 25.26
N MET A 162 46.24 -81.03 25.29
CA MET A 162 46.61 -82.25 24.57
C MET A 162 45.42 -82.69 23.73
N PHE A 163 45.63 -82.79 22.42
CA PHE A 163 44.60 -83.20 21.46
C PHE A 163 44.80 -84.67 21.10
N THR A 164 43.74 -85.48 21.18
CA THR A 164 43.75 -86.86 20.67
C THR A 164 43.10 -86.94 19.28
N SER A 165 43.32 -88.03 18.55
CA SER A 165 42.72 -88.24 17.22
C SER A 165 41.22 -88.62 17.23
N SER A 166 40.47 -88.16 18.24
CA SER A 166 39.08 -88.54 18.51
C SER A 166 38.25 -87.45 19.18
N GLU A 167 38.80 -86.25 19.34
CA GLU A 167 38.17 -85.11 20.00
C GLU A 167 38.31 -83.89 19.08
N GLU A 168 37.25 -83.10 18.91
CA GLU A 168 37.29 -81.90 18.08
C GLU A 168 38.16 -80.81 18.76
N PRO A 169 39.10 -80.16 18.07
CA PRO A 169 39.97 -79.16 18.69
C PRO A 169 39.23 -78.01 19.37
N ALA A 170 38.06 -77.60 18.88
CA ALA A 170 37.22 -76.58 19.52
C ALA A 170 36.77 -77.00 20.93
N ASP A 171 36.30 -78.25 21.10
CA ASP A 171 35.88 -78.78 22.39
C ASP A 171 37.04 -78.90 23.37
N VAL A 172 38.20 -79.35 22.88
CA VAL A 172 39.41 -79.49 23.70
C VAL A 172 39.95 -78.13 24.14
N ALA A 173 39.89 -77.11 23.27
CA ALA A 173 40.26 -75.74 23.59
C ALA A 173 39.32 -75.12 24.63
N TYR A 174 38.00 -75.20 24.41
CA TYR A 174 36.97 -74.69 25.32
C TYR A 174 37.03 -75.35 26.70
N ASN A 175 37.06 -76.68 26.77
CA ASN A 175 37.14 -77.39 28.04
C ASN A 175 38.44 -77.07 28.79
N PHE A 176 39.57 -76.90 28.11
CA PHE A 176 40.81 -76.46 28.74
C PHE A 176 40.70 -75.05 29.34
N VAL A 177 40.12 -74.09 28.61
CA VAL A 177 39.91 -72.71 29.08
C VAL A 177 38.98 -72.68 30.30
N LYS A 178 37.87 -73.44 30.23
CA LYS A 178 36.88 -73.61 31.30
C LYS A 178 37.47 -74.24 32.57
N ASP A 179 38.24 -75.32 32.44
CA ASP A 179 38.89 -76.01 33.57
C ASP A 179 39.98 -75.17 34.26
N HIS A 180 40.62 -74.25 33.53
CA HIS A 180 41.70 -73.40 34.07
C HIS A 180 41.24 -71.99 34.45
N GLY A 181 39.98 -71.62 34.20
CA GLY A 181 39.44 -70.28 34.48
C GLY A 181 40.14 -69.19 33.67
N LEU A 182 40.43 -69.47 32.40
CA LEU A 182 41.03 -68.51 31.47
C LEU A 182 39.95 -67.64 30.80
N ASP A 183 40.37 -66.49 30.30
CA ASP A 183 39.55 -65.64 29.43
C ASP A 183 39.22 -66.34 28.09
N TYR A 184 38.09 -65.97 27.49
CA TYR A 184 37.59 -66.56 26.24
C TYR A 184 38.55 -66.37 25.05
N GLY A 185 39.32 -65.30 25.00
CA GLY A 185 40.35 -65.07 23.98
C GLY A 185 41.41 -66.19 23.94
N TYR A 186 41.64 -66.89 25.06
CA TYR A 186 42.51 -68.06 25.07
C TYR A 186 41.95 -69.25 24.29
N LYS A 187 40.62 -69.41 24.18
CA LYS A 187 40.03 -70.52 23.41
C LYS A 187 40.35 -70.36 21.93
N ASN A 188 40.21 -69.14 21.40
CA ASN A 188 40.54 -68.84 20.01
C ASN A 188 42.05 -69.01 19.73
N LEU A 189 42.93 -68.50 20.60
CA LEU A 189 44.39 -68.67 20.48
C LEU A 189 44.85 -70.14 20.56
N ILE A 190 44.19 -70.97 21.37
CA ILE A 190 44.47 -72.41 21.45
C ILE A 190 43.95 -73.14 20.20
N LEU A 191 42.77 -72.74 19.70
CA LEU A 191 42.12 -73.36 18.56
C LEU A 191 42.84 -73.04 17.25
N GLU A 192 43.17 -71.78 16.98
CA GLU A 192 43.94 -71.34 15.81
C GLU A 192 45.26 -72.13 15.70
N ALA A 193 46.03 -72.18 16.80
CA ALA A 193 47.29 -72.92 16.87
C ALA A 193 47.12 -74.46 16.82
N ALA A 194 45.92 -74.99 17.04
CA ALA A 194 45.60 -76.40 16.82
C ALA A 194 45.22 -76.67 15.36
N CYS A 195 44.42 -75.81 14.75
CA CYS A 195 43.95 -75.92 13.37
C CYS A 195 45.05 -75.68 12.32
N GLU A 196 46.19 -75.08 12.70
CA GLU A 196 47.42 -75.11 11.88
C GLU A 196 47.98 -76.54 11.66
N VAL A 197 47.64 -77.50 12.52
CA VAL A 197 48.32 -78.82 12.62
C VAL A 197 47.35 -80.02 12.61
N ILE A 198 46.09 -79.81 12.97
CA ILE A 198 44.98 -80.77 12.94
C ILE A 198 43.90 -80.22 12.01
N ASP A 199 43.30 -81.06 11.16
CA ASP A 199 42.10 -80.66 10.43
C ASP A 199 40.95 -80.48 11.45
N CYS A 200 40.51 -79.24 11.69
CA CYS A 200 39.34 -78.90 12.50
C CYS A 200 38.07 -79.00 11.64
N GLU A 201 36.99 -79.60 12.17
CA GLU A 201 35.68 -79.66 11.49
C GLU A 201 34.76 -78.49 11.84
N ARG A 202 35.00 -77.76 12.96
CA ARG A 202 34.25 -76.55 13.35
C ARG A 202 35.03 -75.58 14.25
N GLU A 203 34.55 -74.34 14.32
CA GLU A 203 35.15 -73.27 15.12
C GLU A 203 34.46 -73.08 16.49
N GLU A 204 33.15 -73.28 16.60
CA GLU A 204 32.45 -73.29 17.89
C GLU A 204 32.64 -74.62 18.65
N ALA A 205 32.84 -74.53 19.98
CA ALA A 205 32.78 -75.71 20.84
C ALA A 205 31.34 -76.20 21.04
N MET A 206 31.18 -77.50 21.30
CA MET A 206 29.90 -78.12 21.64
C MET A 206 29.70 -78.00 23.14
N VAL A 207 28.88 -77.04 23.57
CA VAL A 207 28.62 -76.80 25.01
C VAL A 207 27.54 -77.71 25.58
N PHE A 208 26.69 -78.27 24.71
CA PHE A 208 25.66 -79.27 25.04
C PHE A 208 25.60 -80.37 23.98
N ASP A 209 25.33 -81.60 24.41
CA ASP A 209 24.86 -82.69 23.57
C ASP A 209 23.86 -83.57 24.34
N LEU A 210 22.67 -83.77 23.79
CA LEU A 210 21.62 -84.61 24.36
C LEU A 210 20.99 -85.50 23.28
N ALA A 211 21.19 -86.81 23.39
CA ALA A 211 20.47 -87.79 22.58
C ALA A 211 18.98 -87.85 22.97
N VAL A 212 18.11 -87.50 22.03
CA VAL A 212 16.64 -87.48 22.17
C VAL A 212 16.04 -88.68 21.43
N ASP A 213 15.32 -89.55 22.16
CA ASP A 213 14.56 -90.66 21.57
C ASP A 213 13.21 -90.17 21.03
N LEU A 214 13.17 -89.93 19.73
CA LEU A 214 11.96 -89.55 18.98
C LEU A 214 11.17 -90.77 18.45
N GLY A 215 11.51 -91.99 18.87
CA GLY A 215 10.88 -93.23 18.39
C GLY A 215 11.26 -93.60 16.95
N LEU A 216 12.33 -93.02 16.42
CA LEU A 216 12.90 -93.31 15.09
C LEU A 216 13.88 -94.50 15.16
N GLU A 217 14.34 -95.03 14.01
CA GLU A 217 15.33 -96.11 13.97
C GLU A 217 16.77 -95.65 14.31
N ALA A 218 16.97 -94.35 14.57
CA ALA A 218 18.20 -93.75 15.07
C ALA A 218 17.87 -92.69 16.13
N GLU A 219 18.72 -92.59 17.16
CA GLU A 219 18.69 -91.50 18.14
C GLU A 219 19.11 -90.18 17.44
N VAL A 220 18.54 -89.06 17.87
CA VAL A 220 18.78 -87.74 17.28
C VAL A 220 19.34 -86.82 18.34
N HIS A 221 20.43 -86.11 18.04
CA HIS A 221 21.16 -85.32 19.02
C HIS A 221 20.73 -83.84 18.97
N LEU A 222 20.31 -83.30 20.11
CA LEU A 222 20.22 -81.88 20.38
C LEU A 222 21.60 -81.40 20.83
N THR A 223 22.32 -80.79 19.90
CA THR A 223 23.60 -80.10 20.15
C THR A 223 23.35 -78.60 20.33
N ILE A 224 24.08 -77.96 21.25
CA ILE A 224 24.11 -76.50 21.37
C ILE A 224 25.57 -76.07 21.29
N PHE A 225 25.84 -75.08 20.46
CA PHE A 225 27.18 -74.56 20.20
C PHE A 225 27.52 -73.33 21.06
N GLU A 226 28.81 -73.06 21.13
CA GLU A 226 29.40 -71.99 21.94
C GLU A 226 29.02 -70.59 21.43
N GLY A 227 28.10 -69.94 22.14
CA GLY A 227 27.56 -68.61 21.75
C GLY A 227 26.20 -68.68 21.05
N GLU A 228 25.69 -69.88 20.75
CA GLU A 228 24.32 -70.10 20.30
C GLU A 228 23.33 -69.87 21.47
N ASP A 229 22.19 -69.21 21.23
CA ASP A 229 21.17 -69.14 22.27
C ASP A 229 20.56 -70.52 22.52
N ALA A 230 20.65 -70.95 23.77
CA ALA A 230 20.31 -72.30 24.18
C ALA A 230 18.78 -72.59 24.19
N ARG A 231 17.94 -71.58 23.95
CA ARG A 231 16.49 -71.73 23.73
C ARG A 231 16.16 -71.71 22.23
N GLU A 232 16.81 -70.88 21.43
CA GLU A 232 16.69 -70.93 19.96
C GLU A 232 17.17 -72.27 19.39
N ALA A 233 18.31 -72.79 19.86
CA ALA A 233 18.82 -74.11 19.48
C ALA A 233 17.79 -75.22 19.71
N VAL A 234 17.13 -75.22 20.88
CA VAL A 234 16.06 -76.17 21.23
C VAL A 234 14.82 -75.95 20.37
N ILE A 235 14.40 -74.71 20.12
CA ILE A 235 13.23 -74.39 19.30
C ILE A 235 13.45 -74.80 17.83
N SER A 236 14.64 -74.55 17.29
CA SER A 236 15.05 -74.95 15.94
C SER A 236 15.04 -76.48 15.79
N PHE A 237 15.70 -77.19 16.71
CA PHE A 237 15.67 -78.65 16.80
C PHE A 237 14.23 -79.19 16.89
N CYS A 238 13.39 -78.59 17.73
CA CYS A 238 11.99 -78.98 17.84
C CYS A 238 11.18 -78.71 16.56
N GLY A 239 11.49 -77.63 15.83
CA GLY A 239 10.89 -77.31 14.54
C GLY A 239 11.21 -78.35 13.47
N ASP A 240 12.48 -78.69 13.29
CA ASP A 240 12.95 -79.65 12.28
C ASP A 240 12.36 -81.05 12.46
N TYR A 241 12.13 -81.46 13.72
CA TYR A 241 11.56 -82.78 14.05
C TYR A 241 10.05 -82.76 14.35
N GLY A 242 9.39 -81.60 14.29
CA GLY A 242 7.94 -81.46 14.52
C GLY A 242 7.50 -81.75 15.95
N ILE A 243 8.35 -81.44 16.92
CA ILE A 243 8.16 -81.64 18.36
C ILE A 243 7.23 -80.53 18.92
N GLY A 244 6.41 -80.86 19.91
CA GLY A 244 5.45 -79.91 20.50
C GLY A 244 6.08 -78.91 21.47
N GLU A 245 5.44 -77.75 21.67
CA GLU A 245 5.88 -76.69 22.59
C GLU A 245 6.03 -77.19 24.05
N GLU A 246 5.15 -78.10 24.51
CA GLU A 246 5.26 -78.72 25.84
C GLU A 246 6.53 -79.60 25.96
N ASP A 247 6.94 -80.26 24.88
CA ASP A 247 8.14 -81.11 24.84
C ASP A 247 9.42 -80.26 24.66
N ALA A 248 9.36 -79.19 23.86
CA ALA A 248 10.42 -78.19 23.73
C ALA A 248 10.75 -77.52 25.08
N GLN A 249 9.73 -77.18 25.88
CA GLN A 249 9.92 -76.67 27.23
C GLN A 249 10.56 -77.72 28.17
N MET A 250 10.29 -79.01 27.99
CA MET A 250 10.99 -80.07 28.75
C MET A 250 12.47 -80.18 28.37
N LEU A 251 12.81 -79.98 27.08
CA LEU A 251 14.20 -79.94 26.62
C LEU A 251 14.93 -78.69 27.16
N ILE A 252 14.31 -77.50 27.12
CA ILE A 252 14.82 -76.28 27.76
C ILE A 252 15.10 -76.50 29.26
N GLU A 253 14.19 -77.16 29.98
CA GLU A 253 14.39 -77.50 31.38
C GLU A 253 15.46 -78.59 31.61
N GLU A 254 15.86 -79.36 30.61
CA GLU A 254 17.01 -80.28 30.71
C GLU A 254 18.33 -79.54 30.44
N VAL A 255 18.37 -78.64 29.45
CA VAL A 255 19.49 -77.73 29.19
C VAL A 255 19.80 -76.86 30.42
N LYS A 256 18.78 -76.27 31.06
CA LYS A 256 18.91 -75.51 32.32
C LYS A 256 19.44 -76.35 33.49
N LYS A 257 19.34 -77.69 33.48
CA LYS A 257 19.89 -78.56 34.57
C LYS A 257 21.39 -78.77 34.46
N GLU A 258 21.93 -78.85 33.25
CA GLU A 258 23.38 -78.98 33.03
C GLU A 258 24.14 -77.65 33.21
N GLY A 259 23.44 -76.59 33.65
CA GLY A 259 24.04 -75.32 34.04
C GLY A 259 24.34 -74.37 32.88
N ILE A 260 23.75 -74.63 31.71
CA ILE A 260 23.76 -73.69 30.59
C ILE A 260 22.74 -72.59 30.89
N GLU A 261 23.18 -71.34 30.78
CA GLU A 261 22.35 -70.17 31.01
C GLU A 261 21.43 -69.93 29.81
N VAL A 262 20.32 -70.66 29.78
CA VAL A 262 19.22 -70.35 28.88
C VAL A 262 18.57 -69.05 29.35
N LEU A 263 18.77 -68.00 28.57
CA LEU A 263 18.17 -66.69 28.82
C LEU A 263 16.64 -66.81 28.73
N ASP A 264 15.94 -66.22 29.71
CA ASP A 264 14.48 -65.98 29.60
C ASP A 264 14.18 -64.70 28.77
N ALA A 265 15.24 -64.00 28.34
CA ALA A 265 15.22 -63.00 27.28
C ALA A 265 14.64 -63.59 25.98
N GLY A 266 14.12 -62.76 25.10
CA GLY A 266 13.55 -63.24 23.84
C GLY A 266 12.27 -64.08 24.01
N ARG A 267 11.69 -64.20 25.22
CA ARG A 267 10.38 -64.86 25.37
C ARG A 267 9.26 -63.93 24.93
N VAL A 268 8.86 -64.04 23.65
CA VAL A 268 7.68 -63.36 23.07
C VAL A 268 6.50 -63.40 24.04
N VAL A 269 6.10 -62.24 24.55
CA VAL A 269 4.92 -62.03 25.42
C VAL A 269 3.72 -61.49 24.65
N TRP A 270 3.97 -60.90 23.48
CA TRP A 270 2.94 -60.46 22.55
C TRP A 270 3.47 -60.51 21.11
N GLN A 271 2.57 -60.78 20.17
CA GLN A 271 2.85 -60.74 18.73
C GLN A 271 1.59 -60.33 17.97
N GLN A 272 1.75 -59.67 16.82
CA GLN A 272 0.62 -59.21 16.00
C GLN A 272 1.00 -59.16 14.52
N ASP A 273 0.20 -59.81 13.67
CA ASP A 273 0.31 -59.65 12.21
C ASP A 273 -0.12 -58.22 11.83
N VAL A 274 0.75 -57.47 11.17
CA VAL A 274 0.52 -56.08 10.77
C VAL A 274 0.31 -56.02 9.26
N SER A 275 -0.83 -55.44 8.84
CA SER A 275 -1.15 -55.22 7.43
C SER A 275 -1.88 -53.90 7.22
N LEU A 276 -1.47 -53.16 6.19
CA LEU A 276 -2.06 -51.88 5.78
C LEU A 276 -3.40 -52.09 5.05
N GLU A 277 -4.25 -51.05 5.01
CA GLU A 277 -5.59 -51.11 4.39
C GLU A 277 -5.57 -51.51 2.89
N ALA A 278 -4.42 -51.36 2.22
CA ALA A 278 -4.19 -51.81 0.85
C ALA A 278 -3.98 -53.33 0.68
N GLY A 279 -3.93 -54.09 1.77
CA GLY A 279 -3.62 -55.53 1.76
C GLY A 279 -2.13 -55.86 1.68
N VAL A 280 -1.26 -54.86 1.89
CA VAL A 280 0.19 -55.04 2.07
C VAL A 280 0.43 -55.52 3.49
N SER A 281 1.07 -56.69 3.64
CA SER A 281 1.56 -57.18 4.93
C SER A 281 2.89 -56.51 5.23
N LEU A 282 3.03 -55.90 6.41
CA LEU A 282 4.32 -55.41 6.91
C LEU A 282 5.08 -56.52 7.65
N GLY A 283 4.40 -57.59 8.08
CA GLY A 283 5.03 -58.71 8.78
C GLY A 283 4.27 -59.05 10.05
N THR A 284 4.94 -59.74 10.97
CA THR A 284 4.46 -60.00 12.33
C THR A 284 5.40 -59.27 13.28
N VAL A 285 4.90 -58.31 14.04
CA VAL A 285 5.69 -57.69 15.12
C VAL A 285 5.73 -58.64 16.31
N TYR A 286 6.90 -58.77 16.92
CA TYR A 286 7.14 -59.50 18.16
C TYR A 286 7.51 -58.52 19.26
N VAL A 287 7.16 -58.86 20.50
CA VAL A 287 7.56 -58.13 21.71
C VAL A 287 7.96 -59.17 22.75
N HIS A 288 9.21 -59.12 23.18
CA HIS A 288 9.83 -60.05 24.12
C HIS A 288 9.61 -59.60 25.58
N ALA A 289 9.95 -60.45 26.55
CA ALA A 289 9.54 -60.28 27.96
C ALA A 289 10.28 -59.16 28.70
N ASP A 290 11.35 -58.69 28.09
CA ASP A 290 12.42 -57.83 28.57
C ASP A 290 12.49 -56.48 27.82
N GLU A 291 11.70 -56.32 26.75
CA GLU A 291 11.57 -55.10 25.97
C GLU A 291 10.42 -54.22 26.48
N GLU A 292 10.56 -52.89 26.36
CA GLU A 292 9.40 -52.00 26.42
C GLU A 292 8.61 -52.11 25.10
N PRO A 293 7.30 -52.43 25.11
CA PRO A 293 6.58 -52.73 23.87
C PRO A 293 6.53 -51.58 22.86
N ALA A 294 6.74 -50.33 23.28
CA ALA A 294 6.83 -49.20 22.39
C ALA A 294 8.08 -49.25 21.48
N ASP A 295 9.22 -49.70 22.00
CA ASP A 295 10.50 -49.73 21.27
C ASP A 295 10.51 -50.82 20.21
N ALA A 296 10.14 -52.04 20.59
CA ALA A 296 10.06 -53.18 19.67
C ALA A 296 9.05 -52.94 18.53
N ILE A 297 7.95 -52.22 18.80
CA ILE A 297 6.99 -51.81 17.77
C ILE A 297 7.56 -50.70 16.88
N SER A 298 8.26 -49.71 17.46
CA SER A 298 8.92 -48.63 16.72
C SER A 298 9.99 -49.16 15.76
N ALA A 299 10.89 -50.03 16.24
CA ALA A 299 11.93 -50.66 15.45
C ALA A 299 11.36 -51.50 14.29
N PHE A 300 10.33 -52.33 14.58
CA PHE A 300 9.61 -53.08 13.55
C PHE A 300 8.99 -52.17 12.48
N LEU A 301 8.39 -51.04 12.88
CA LEU A 301 7.77 -50.10 11.93
C LEU A 301 8.82 -49.38 11.09
N TYR A 302 9.96 -48.97 11.66
CA TYR A 302 11.07 -48.37 10.91
C TYR A 302 11.61 -49.35 9.86
N GLU A 303 11.98 -50.57 10.25
CA GLU A 303 12.51 -51.61 9.36
C GLU A 303 11.55 -51.93 8.20
N ASN A 304 10.25 -52.02 8.47
CA ASN A 304 9.27 -52.56 7.51
C ASN A 304 8.46 -51.49 6.74
N MET A 305 8.51 -50.21 7.12
CA MET A 305 7.85 -49.12 6.38
C MET A 305 8.82 -48.28 5.53
N GLY A 306 10.07 -48.10 5.98
CA GLY A 306 11.09 -47.29 5.31
C GLY A 306 10.86 -45.77 5.43
N GLU A 307 11.97 -45.04 5.51
CA GLU A 307 12.02 -43.61 5.90
C GLU A 307 11.13 -42.71 5.03
N ASP A 308 11.32 -42.72 3.71
CA ASP A 308 10.73 -41.76 2.75
C ASP A 308 9.21 -41.50 2.81
N LYS A 309 8.40 -42.47 3.26
CA LYS A 309 7.08 -42.69 2.60
C LYS A 309 5.82 -42.36 3.39
N LEU A 310 5.76 -42.61 4.70
CA LEU A 310 4.46 -42.71 5.39
C LEU A 310 4.46 -42.29 6.88
N GLU A 311 5.17 -41.22 7.24
CA GLU A 311 5.18 -40.57 8.58
C GLU A 311 3.78 -40.54 9.26
N SER A 312 2.76 -39.98 8.59
CA SER A 312 1.39 -39.91 9.15
C SER A 312 0.64 -41.26 9.31
N LEU A 313 1.19 -42.37 8.78
CA LEU A 313 0.75 -43.73 9.12
C LEU A 313 1.67 -44.40 10.14
N TYR A 314 2.94 -43.98 10.27
CA TYR A 314 3.85 -44.44 11.32
C TYR A 314 3.28 -44.10 12.70
N ASP A 315 3.03 -42.82 12.99
CA ASP A 315 2.40 -42.33 14.23
C ASP A 315 1.17 -43.17 14.62
N ARG A 316 0.29 -43.38 13.63
CA ARG A 316 -1.00 -44.04 13.80
C ARG A 316 -0.87 -45.56 13.92
N ALA A 317 0.13 -46.17 13.30
CA ALA A 317 0.44 -47.58 13.47
C ALA A 317 1.01 -47.82 14.87
N LEU A 318 1.98 -47.00 15.28
CA LEU A 318 2.60 -47.01 16.60
C LEU A 318 1.58 -46.81 17.72
N GLU A 319 0.75 -45.75 17.68
CA GLU A 319 -0.30 -45.51 18.68
C GLU A 319 -1.23 -46.74 18.79
N VAL A 320 -1.68 -47.28 17.66
CA VAL A 320 -2.62 -48.40 17.63
C VAL A 320 -1.99 -49.70 18.13
N LEU A 321 -0.78 -50.05 17.68
CA LEU A 321 -0.08 -51.29 18.02
C LEU A 321 0.42 -51.27 19.47
N THR A 322 1.07 -50.19 19.91
CA THR A 322 1.52 -50.03 21.31
C THR A 322 0.32 -50.01 22.26
N SER A 323 -0.75 -49.29 21.90
CA SER A 323 -2.01 -49.38 22.66
C SER A 323 -2.53 -50.82 22.72
N LEU A 324 -2.37 -51.64 21.67
CA LEU A 324 -2.79 -53.04 21.66
C LEU A 324 -1.92 -53.92 22.57
N ALA A 325 -0.59 -53.82 22.46
CA ALA A 325 0.38 -54.56 23.27
C ALA A 325 0.23 -54.25 24.76
N CYS A 326 0.10 -52.98 25.13
CA CYS A 326 -0.07 -52.51 26.51
C CYS A 326 -1.41 -52.90 27.18
N LYS A 327 -2.32 -53.57 26.46
CA LYS A 327 -3.51 -54.21 27.05
C LYS A 327 -3.24 -55.65 27.53
N THR A 328 -2.11 -56.23 27.13
CA THR A 328 -1.72 -57.63 27.38
C THR A 328 -0.37 -57.76 28.09
N VAL A 329 0.57 -56.85 27.83
CA VAL A 329 1.91 -56.76 28.41
C VAL A 329 1.98 -55.52 29.31
N PRO A 330 2.71 -55.54 30.44
CA PRO A 330 2.99 -54.32 31.19
C PRO A 330 3.90 -53.39 30.38
N CYS A 331 3.44 -52.17 30.09
CA CYS A 331 4.26 -51.10 29.53
C CYS A 331 4.61 -50.09 30.61
N THR A 332 5.81 -49.52 30.56
CA THR A 332 6.22 -48.36 31.35
C THR A 332 5.86 -47.04 30.65
N ARG A 333 5.84 -47.01 29.31
CA ARG A 333 5.53 -45.84 28.48
C ARG A 333 4.69 -46.20 27.23
N LEU A 334 4.45 -45.21 26.37
CA LEU A 334 3.65 -45.36 25.13
C LEU A 334 4.35 -44.78 23.89
N GLN A 335 5.49 -44.12 24.10
CA GLN A 335 6.37 -43.57 23.06
C GLN A 335 7.70 -44.33 23.14
N PRO A 336 8.33 -44.65 22.01
CA PRO A 336 9.63 -45.30 21.99
C PRO A 336 10.73 -44.36 22.49
N LEU A 337 11.85 -44.96 22.89
CA LEU A 337 13.07 -44.30 23.32
C LEU A 337 13.99 -44.13 22.11
N ILE A 338 14.28 -42.88 21.73
CA ILE A 338 15.17 -42.59 20.60
C ILE A 338 16.62 -42.38 21.03
N TRP A 339 16.85 -42.02 22.31
CA TRP A 339 18.20 -41.87 22.87
C TRP A 339 18.20 -41.99 24.40
N SER A 340 19.27 -42.54 24.97
CA SER A 340 19.48 -42.57 26.41
C SER A 340 20.96 -42.67 26.81
N GLU A 341 21.37 -41.85 27.78
CA GLU A 341 22.74 -41.83 28.32
C GLU A 341 22.73 -41.87 29.86
N ASN A 342 23.72 -42.56 30.45
CA ASN A 342 23.97 -42.58 31.88
C ASN A 342 24.83 -41.37 32.30
N VAL A 343 24.25 -40.41 33.02
CA VAL A 343 24.96 -39.20 33.46
C VAL A 343 25.66 -39.45 34.79
N GLU A 344 26.95 -39.12 34.86
CA GLU A 344 27.77 -39.16 36.08
C GLU A 344 28.19 -37.75 36.53
N ASP A 345 28.59 -37.61 37.80
CA ASP A 345 29.15 -36.36 38.34
C ASP A 345 30.67 -36.24 38.12
N ASP A 346 31.25 -35.07 38.46
CA ASP A 346 32.70 -34.80 38.41
C ASP A 346 33.58 -35.82 39.19
N GLU A 347 33.00 -36.67 40.04
CA GLU A 347 33.69 -37.71 40.82
C GLU A 347 33.45 -39.13 40.27
N GLY A 348 32.67 -39.30 39.19
CA GLY A 348 32.30 -40.59 38.61
C GLY A 348 31.18 -41.31 39.36
N ASN A 349 30.30 -40.58 40.06
CA ASN A 349 29.09 -41.16 40.65
C ASN A 349 27.92 -41.04 39.66
N TYR A 350 27.32 -42.16 39.30
CA TYR A 350 26.05 -42.20 38.56
C TYR A 350 24.95 -41.36 39.23
N ILE A 351 24.45 -40.36 38.49
CA ILE A 351 23.36 -39.47 38.89
C ILE A 351 22.01 -40.08 38.51
N GLY A 352 21.91 -40.56 37.26
CA GLY A 352 20.69 -41.07 36.65
C GLY A 352 20.86 -41.22 35.14
N THR A 353 19.92 -41.90 34.49
CA THR A 353 19.86 -42.03 33.03
C THR A 353 18.94 -40.94 32.45
N VAL A 354 19.35 -40.25 31.40
CA VAL A 354 18.44 -39.42 30.60
C VAL A 354 17.73 -40.32 29.59
N GLU A 355 16.44 -40.08 29.40
CA GLU A 355 15.64 -40.76 28.38
C GLU A 355 14.99 -39.69 27.48
N VAL A 356 15.26 -39.73 26.18
CA VAL A 356 14.59 -38.91 25.17
C VAL A 356 13.63 -39.80 24.40
N LEU A 357 12.34 -39.45 24.43
CA LEU A 357 11.28 -40.21 23.78
C LEU A 357 10.89 -39.58 22.46
N GLU A 358 10.46 -40.39 21.49
CA GLU A 358 9.99 -39.92 20.19
C GLU A 358 8.87 -38.88 20.31
N GLY A 359 8.95 -37.81 19.52
CA GLY A 359 8.04 -36.66 19.61
C GLY A 359 8.28 -35.77 20.83
N VAL A 360 9.29 -36.03 21.66
CA VAL A 360 9.77 -35.14 22.72
C VAL A 360 11.12 -34.57 22.30
N GLU A 361 11.20 -33.24 22.25
CA GLU A 361 12.46 -32.54 21.96
C GLU A 361 13.57 -32.92 22.96
N PRO A 362 14.79 -33.27 22.50
CA PRO A 362 15.94 -33.56 23.36
C PRO A 362 16.12 -32.55 24.49
N ILE A 363 16.18 -31.24 24.19
CA ILE A 363 16.40 -30.22 25.22
C ILE A 363 15.26 -30.11 26.24
N ASP A 364 14.01 -30.44 25.90
CA ASP A 364 12.90 -30.44 26.87
C ASP A 364 13.06 -31.61 27.87
N ALA A 365 13.46 -32.79 27.40
CA ALA A 365 13.73 -33.97 28.22
C ALA A 365 14.98 -33.80 29.10
N ILE A 366 16.09 -33.35 28.51
CA ILE A 366 17.35 -33.08 29.22
C ILE A 366 17.15 -31.96 30.26
N ALA A 367 16.39 -30.90 29.95
CA ALA A 367 16.06 -29.88 30.94
C ALA A 367 15.21 -30.40 32.11
N HIS A 368 14.27 -31.32 31.86
CA HIS A 368 13.51 -31.98 32.92
C HIS A 368 14.43 -32.82 33.83
N PHE A 369 15.35 -33.60 33.24
CA PHE A 369 16.37 -34.35 33.98
C PHE A 369 17.27 -33.44 34.83
N CYS A 370 17.88 -32.42 34.23
CA CYS A 370 18.75 -31.47 34.93
C CYS A 370 18.00 -30.73 36.06
N SER A 371 16.70 -30.41 35.88
CA SER A 371 15.85 -29.80 36.91
C SER A 371 15.52 -30.78 38.06
N HIS A 372 15.38 -32.08 37.76
CA HIS A 372 15.18 -33.12 38.79
C HIS A 372 16.41 -33.25 39.70
N PHE A 373 17.60 -33.32 39.11
CA PHE A 373 18.86 -33.54 39.81
C PHE A 373 19.59 -32.24 40.24
N GLN A 374 19.06 -31.07 39.89
CA GLN A 374 19.60 -29.74 40.19
C GLN A 374 20.99 -29.48 39.58
N LEU A 375 21.21 -29.98 38.36
CA LEU A 375 22.45 -29.81 37.59
C LEU A 375 22.59 -28.38 37.03
N SER A 376 23.80 -27.99 36.61
CA SER A 376 24.02 -26.67 36.02
C SER A 376 23.53 -26.58 34.58
N VAL A 377 23.44 -25.34 34.07
CA VAL A 377 23.15 -25.08 32.65
C VAL A 377 24.27 -25.61 31.76
N ASP A 378 25.50 -25.65 32.26
CA ASP A 378 26.68 -26.16 31.55
C ASP A 378 26.59 -27.70 31.36
N TYR A 379 26.19 -28.43 32.41
CA TYR A 379 25.85 -29.87 32.30
C TYR A 379 24.73 -30.10 31.28
N ARG A 380 23.67 -29.29 31.32
CA ARG A 380 22.55 -29.38 30.36
C ARG A 380 23.00 -29.13 28.92
N ALA A 381 24.00 -28.27 28.71
CA ALA A 381 24.56 -28.01 27.39
C ALA A 381 25.41 -29.20 26.88
N ALA A 382 26.25 -29.79 27.73
CA ALA A 382 27.06 -30.95 27.36
C ALA A 382 26.21 -32.20 27.02
N ILE A 383 25.17 -32.48 27.81
CA ILE A 383 24.24 -33.59 27.55
C ILE A 383 23.42 -33.31 26.27
N LEU A 384 23.11 -32.04 25.98
CA LEU A 384 22.48 -31.67 24.70
C LEU A 384 23.43 -31.89 23.53
N GLU A 385 24.70 -31.45 23.65
CA GLU A 385 25.73 -31.61 22.62
C GLU A 385 25.87 -33.08 22.21
N ALA A 386 26.05 -33.99 23.18
CA ALA A 386 26.09 -35.44 22.94
C ALA A 386 24.79 -36.00 22.33
N CYS A 387 23.62 -35.63 22.86
CA CYS A 387 22.34 -36.11 22.32
C CYS A 387 22.09 -35.63 20.88
N CYS A 388 22.55 -34.43 20.52
CA CYS A 388 22.40 -33.88 19.17
C CYS A 388 23.42 -34.42 18.14
N GLU A 389 24.40 -35.23 18.56
CA GLU A 389 25.24 -36.02 17.64
C GLU A 389 24.50 -37.29 17.16
N GLU A 390 23.52 -37.79 17.92
CA GLU A 390 22.73 -38.99 17.61
C GLU A 390 21.28 -38.71 17.17
N VAL A 391 20.68 -37.57 17.57
CA VAL A 391 19.26 -37.24 17.36
C VAL A 391 19.08 -35.82 16.82
N GLU A 392 18.14 -35.62 15.88
CA GLU A 392 17.83 -34.29 15.37
C GLU A 392 17.30 -33.34 16.47
N CYS A 393 18.04 -32.26 16.72
CA CYS A 393 17.69 -31.22 17.69
C CYS A 393 17.20 -29.95 16.99
N THR A 394 15.90 -29.65 17.09
CA THR A 394 15.34 -28.41 16.50
C THR A 394 15.57 -27.17 17.38
N ARG A 395 15.84 -27.35 18.68
CA ARG A 395 15.99 -26.26 19.66
C ARG A 395 17.18 -26.43 20.61
N VAL A 396 17.93 -25.34 20.79
CA VAL A 396 18.99 -25.20 21.81
C VAL A 396 18.49 -24.66 23.16
N SER A 397 17.17 -24.58 23.39
CA SER A 397 16.60 -24.05 24.63
C SER A 397 15.24 -24.68 24.96
N PRO A 398 15.00 -25.07 26.23
CA PRO A 398 13.82 -25.81 26.61
C PRO A 398 12.59 -24.90 26.69
N ARG A 399 11.42 -25.50 26.46
CA ARG A 399 10.11 -24.85 26.51
C ARG A 399 9.63 -24.75 27.95
N VAL A 400 9.72 -23.56 28.53
CA VAL A 400 9.29 -23.28 29.92
C VAL A 400 7.80 -22.99 30.04
N TYR A 401 7.13 -22.63 28.93
CA TYR A 401 5.68 -22.49 28.89
C TYR A 401 5.09 -22.91 27.54
N GLN A 402 3.90 -23.51 27.58
CA GLN A 402 3.09 -23.83 26.41
C GLN A 402 1.62 -23.53 26.73
N GLN A 403 0.91 -22.85 25.84
CA GLN A 403 -0.55 -22.72 25.92
C GLN A 403 -1.22 -22.89 24.55
N ARG A 404 -2.15 -23.86 24.47
CA ARG A 404 -3.09 -24.02 23.35
C ARG A 404 -4.02 -22.80 23.28
N ILE A 405 -4.05 -22.15 22.11
CA ILE A 405 -4.91 -21.02 21.80
C ILE A 405 -5.95 -21.45 20.76
N ASN A 406 -7.22 -21.20 21.08
CA ASN A 406 -8.37 -21.53 20.24
C ASN A 406 -9.09 -20.25 19.80
N ASP A 407 -9.83 -20.33 18.68
CA ASP A 407 -10.70 -19.25 18.21
C ASP A 407 -12.02 -19.13 19.02
N GLU A 408 -12.87 -18.16 18.67
CA GLU A 408 -14.20 -17.99 19.30
C GLU A 408 -15.16 -19.17 19.07
N SER A 409 -14.87 -20.05 18.09
CA SER A 409 -15.64 -21.26 17.79
C SER A 409 -15.14 -22.50 18.55
N GLY A 410 -13.93 -22.43 19.15
CA GLY A 410 -13.25 -23.53 19.81
C GLY A 410 -12.32 -24.34 18.89
N ASN A 411 -12.06 -23.90 17.65
CA ASN A 411 -11.04 -24.49 16.78
C ASN A 411 -9.64 -24.14 17.32
N LEU A 412 -8.68 -25.06 17.23
CA LEU A 412 -7.29 -24.77 17.56
C LEU A 412 -6.70 -23.79 16.53
N ILE A 413 -6.14 -22.67 17.00
CA ILE A 413 -5.30 -21.78 16.19
C ILE A 413 -3.86 -22.30 16.21
N GLY A 414 -3.36 -22.67 17.40
CA GLY A 414 -2.04 -23.28 17.58
C GLY A 414 -1.59 -23.27 19.04
N ASN A 415 -0.31 -23.54 19.26
CA ASN A 415 0.34 -23.41 20.58
C ASN A 415 1.18 -22.12 20.61
N VAL A 416 1.01 -21.29 21.63
CA VAL A 416 2.07 -20.34 22.02
C VAL A 416 3.07 -21.11 22.88
N GLU A 417 4.32 -21.14 22.44
CA GLU A 417 5.43 -21.77 23.15
C GLU A 417 6.41 -20.67 23.55
N ILE A 418 7.03 -20.79 24.73
CA ILE A 418 7.99 -19.80 25.23
C ILE A 418 9.21 -20.56 25.73
N LEU A 419 10.37 -20.23 25.18
CA LEU A 419 11.64 -20.89 25.52
C LEU A 419 12.28 -20.23 26.75
N GLU A 420 13.15 -20.97 27.45
CA GLU A 420 13.90 -20.44 28.59
C GLU A 420 14.75 -19.23 28.17
N GLY A 421 14.69 -18.15 28.95
CA GLY A 421 15.39 -16.91 28.62
C GLY A 421 14.69 -16.04 27.55
N GLU A 422 13.66 -16.56 26.86
CA GLU A 422 12.87 -15.77 25.91
C GLU A 422 11.93 -14.80 26.64
N GLU A 423 11.79 -13.60 26.07
CA GLU A 423 10.81 -12.63 26.54
C GLU A 423 9.42 -13.05 26.07
N VAL A 424 8.49 -13.24 27.01
CA VAL A 424 7.10 -13.71 26.77
C VAL A 424 6.40 -12.93 25.65
N VAL A 425 6.72 -11.65 25.50
CA VAL A 425 6.15 -10.78 24.46
C VAL A 425 6.67 -11.08 23.05
N ASP A 426 7.90 -11.58 22.89
CA ASP A 426 8.45 -11.98 21.58
C ASP A 426 7.74 -13.23 21.07
N ALA A 427 7.69 -14.28 21.90
CA ALA A 427 6.99 -15.53 21.61
C ALA A 427 5.53 -15.31 21.19
N VAL A 428 4.79 -14.50 21.95
CA VAL A 428 3.38 -14.18 21.66
C VAL A 428 3.20 -13.44 20.34
N VAL A 429 4.14 -12.56 19.94
CA VAL A 429 4.03 -11.82 18.68
C VAL A 429 4.51 -12.63 17.48
N LYS A 430 5.56 -13.44 17.63
CA LYS A 430 5.94 -14.45 16.62
C LYS A 430 4.74 -15.34 16.28
N PHE A 431 4.11 -15.94 17.30
CA PHE A 431 2.91 -16.76 17.15
C PHE A 431 1.77 -16.03 16.39
N VAL A 432 1.48 -14.78 16.73
CA VAL A 432 0.44 -13.99 16.05
C VAL A 432 0.75 -13.76 14.57
N ILE A 433 2.02 -13.54 14.22
CA ILE A 433 2.47 -13.35 12.84
C ILE A 433 2.42 -14.68 12.08
N ASP A 434 3.04 -15.73 12.62
CA ASP A 434 3.11 -17.07 12.02
C ASP A 434 1.72 -17.65 11.73
N ASN A 435 0.76 -17.44 12.63
CA ASN A 435 -0.61 -17.96 12.51
C ASN A 435 -1.61 -16.92 11.96
N GLN A 436 -1.12 -15.78 11.44
CA GLN A 436 -1.90 -14.68 10.83
C GLN A 436 -3.12 -14.23 11.66
N VAL A 437 -2.96 -14.16 12.99
CA VAL A 437 -4.08 -14.15 13.93
C VAL A 437 -4.71 -12.77 14.04
N THR A 438 -6.00 -12.65 13.68
CA THR A 438 -6.78 -11.40 13.69
C THR A 438 -7.25 -10.93 15.08
N LEU A 439 -6.71 -11.51 16.16
CA LEU A 439 -7.04 -11.16 17.54
C LEU A 439 -6.47 -9.80 17.96
N ASP A 440 -7.05 -9.22 19.02
CA ASP A 440 -6.46 -8.07 19.72
C ASP A 440 -5.13 -8.50 20.37
N ILE A 441 -4.03 -8.13 19.71
CA ILE A 441 -2.65 -8.40 20.14
C ILE A 441 -2.38 -7.85 21.55
N ILE A 442 -3.00 -6.72 21.92
CA ILE A 442 -2.85 -6.11 23.25
C ILE A 442 -3.59 -6.96 24.29
N ALA A 443 -4.79 -7.45 23.99
CA ALA A 443 -5.51 -8.37 24.86
C ALA A 443 -4.75 -9.70 25.05
N LEU A 444 -4.22 -10.28 23.96
CA LEU A 444 -3.47 -11.53 23.99
C LEU A 444 -2.18 -11.40 24.81
N LYS A 445 -1.37 -10.36 24.58
CA LYS A 445 -0.19 -10.06 25.41
C LYS A 445 -0.54 -9.91 26.88
N ASN A 446 -1.60 -9.16 27.21
CA ASN A 446 -2.02 -8.97 28.60
C ASN A 446 -2.50 -10.27 29.27
N HIS A 447 -3.06 -11.22 28.52
CA HIS A 447 -3.36 -12.57 29.01
C HIS A 447 -2.06 -13.33 29.33
N PHE A 448 -1.14 -13.42 28.38
CA PHE A 448 0.14 -14.14 28.58
C PHE A 448 1.02 -13.53 29.69
N PHE A 449 1.04 -12.19 29.84
CA PHE A 449 1.71 -11.55 30.97
C PHE A 449 1.12 -11.90 32.35
N GLN A 450 -0.13 -12.38 32.41
CA GLN A 450 -0.78 -12.83 33.65
C GLN A 450 -0.61 -14.34 33.90
N THR A 451 -0.24 -15.14 32.89
CA THR A 451 -0.15 -16.61 33.03
C THR A 451 1.28 -17.15 32.92
N ALA A 452 2.15 -16.51 32.14
CA ALA A 452 3.52 -16.96 31.92
C ALA A 452 4.54 -16.33 32.87
N CYS A 453 4.43 -15.03 33.19
CA CYS A 453 5.48 -14.30 33.91
C CYS A 453 5.71 -14.72 35.39
N ASP A 454 4.79 -15.49 35.98
CA ASP A 454 4.96 -16.09 37.32
C ASP A 454 5.70 -17.45 37.25
N ILE A 455 6.05 -17.94 36.05
CA ILE A 455 6.70 -19.24 35.82
C ILE A 455 8.23 -19.06 35.72
N PRO A 456 9.03 -19.78 36.53
CA PRO A 456 10.49 -19.74 36.45
C PRO A 456 11.01 -20.05 35.04
N GLY A 457 12.10 -19.38 34.65
CA GLY A 457 12.72 -19.52 33.32
C GLY A 457 12.13 -18.61 32.23
N THR A 458 10.90 -18.11 32.40
CA THR A 458 10.35 -17.07 31.51
C THR A 458 10.99 -15.69 31.79
N VAL A 459 11.05 -14.83 30.77
CA VAL A 459 11.49 -13.43 30.93
C VAL A 459 10.35 -12.47 30.60
N CYS A 460 10.16 -11.46 31.45
CA CYS A 460 9.14 -10.42 31.28
C CYS A 460 9.68 -9.04 31.71
N THR A 461 10.75 -8.54 31.08
CA THR A 461 11.29 -7.21 31.41
C THR A 461 10.63 -6.08 30.62
N ARG A 462 9.93 -6.40 29.52
CA ARG A 462 9.34 -5.42 28.60
C ARG A 462 7.95 -5.81 28.10
N ASN A 463 7.17 -4.80 27.74
CA ASN A 463 5.80 -4.93 27.24
C ASN A 463 5.68 -4.82 25.70
N LYS A 464 6.80 -4.97 24.99
CA LYS A 464 6.96 -4.77 23.54
C LYS A 464 7.85 -5.85 22.96
N ALA A 465 7.43 -6.49 21.87
CA ALA A 465 8.23 -7.49 21.17
C ALA A 465 9.38 -6.85 20.40
N LYS A 466 10.48 -7.60 20.27
CA LYS A 466 11.70 -7.29 19.53
C LYS A 466 11.71 -8.19 18.30
N LEU A 467 11.20 -7.66 17.19
CA LEU A 467 10.91 -8.42 15.98
C LEU A 467 12.17 -8.78 15.18
N TRP A 468 13.21 -7.95 15.30
CA TRP A 468 14.48 -8.09 14.62
C TRP A 468 15.56 -7.38 15.42
N GLU A 469 16.77 -7.93 15.46
CA GLU A 469 17.94 -7.29 16.07
C GLU A 469 19.22 -7.71 15.35
N LYS A 470 20.05 -6.75 14.94
CA LYS A 470 21.36 -7.01 14.31
C LYS A 470 22.34 -5.88 14.59
N ASN A 471 23.63 -6.19 14.66
CA ASN A 471 24.68 -5.18 14.70
C ASN A 471 24.89 -4.60 13.30
N ILE A 472 24.60 -3.31 13.12
CA ILE A 472 24.75 -2.64 11.82
C ILE A 472 26.19 -2.21 11.65
N VAL A 473 26.77 -2.49 10.48
CA VAL A 473 28.07 -1.99 10.03
C VAL A 473 27.91 -1.07 8.83
N ASN A 474 28.82 -0.09 8.68
CA ASN A 474 28.91 0.75 7.49
C ASN A 474 29.73 0.06 6.38
N HIS A 475 29.88 0.71 5.22
CA HIS A 475 30.68 0.21 4.10
C HIS A 475 32.18 0.06 4.43
N GLU A 476 32.68 0.74 5.47
CA GLU A 476 34.06 0.62 5.97
C GLU A 476 34.22 -0.51 7.02
N LYS A 477 33.15 -1.29 7.25
CA LYS A 477 33.00 -2.34 8.28
C LYS A 477 33.07 -1.84 9.73
N GLU A 478 32.96 -0.52 9.96
CA GLU A 478 32.79 0.03 11.30
C GLU A 478 31.35 -0.20 11.81
N SER A 479 31.22 -0.62 13.07
CA SER A 479 29.93 -0.83 13.71
C SER A 479 29.24 0.50 14.01
N LEU A 480 28.12 0.77 13.32
CA LEU A 480 27.15 1.80 13.70
C LEU A 480 26.45 1.40 15.02
N GLY A 481 26.33 0.09 15.29
CA GLY A 481 25.92 -0.48 16.56
C GLY A 481 24.70 -1.40 16.46
N MET A 482 24.32 -1.99 17.59
CA MET A 482 23.12 -2.83 17.67
C MET A 482 21.87 -2.00 17.36
N MET A 483 21.06 -2.49 16.43
CA MET A 483 19.77 -1.93 16.07
C MET A 483 18.70 -2.99 16.30
N ALA A 484 17.58 -2.60 16.92
CA ALA A 484 16.43 -3.44 17.15
C ALA A 484 15.15 -2.80 16.59
N ILE A 485 14.28 -3.62 15.98
CA ILE A 485 12.92 -3.24 15.58
C ILE A 485 11.96 -3.70 16.68
N MET A 486 11.25 -2.74 17.28
CA MET A 486 10.21 -3.03 18.27
C MET A 486 8.82 -3.05 17.63
N ASP A 487 7.88 -3.80 18.19
CA ASP A 487 6.51 -3.95 17.67
C ASP A 487 5.57 -2.76 17.90
N ASP A 488 5.99 -1.74 18.66
CA ASP A 488 5.14 -0.60 19.02
C ASP A 488 5.20 0.57 18.01
N ARG A 489 6.07 0.48 17.00
CA ARG A 489 6.28 1.52 15.98
C ARG A 489 6.52 0.88 14.62
N GLU A 490 6.18 1.61 13.56
CA GLU A 490 6.47 1.20 12.19
C GLU A 490 7.98 0.92 12.00
N PRO A 491 8.39 -0.22 11.41
CA PRO A 491 9.80 -0.54 11.24
C PRO A 491 10.57 0.53 10.45
N VAL A 492 10.01 1.10 9.37
CA VAL A 492 10.70 2.15 8.60
C VAL A 492 10.99 3.41 9.41
N ASP A 493 10.11 3.82 10.34
CA ASP A 493 10.38 4.92 11.26
C ASP A 493 11.56 4.59 12.19
N GLN A 494 11.70 3.33 12.60
CA GLN A 494 12.77 2.87 13.50
C GLN A 494 14.12 2.74 12.79
N ILE A 495 14.14 2.31 11.52
CA ILE A 495 15.33 2.40 10.65
C ILE A 495 15.78 3.85 10.54
N TRP A 496 14.85 4.77 10.27
CA TRP A 496 15.16 6.19 10.10
C TRP A 496 15.64 6.85 11.39
N ASP A 497 14.99 6.60 12.52
CA ASP A 497 15.43 7.06 13.85
C ASP A 497 16.84 6.55 14.19
N PHE A 498 17.12 5.26 13.94
CA PHE A 498 18.44 4.70 14.18
C PHE A 498 19.49 5.43 13.34
N LEU A 499 19.30 5.53 12.02
CA LEU A 499 20.25 6.16 11.12
C LEU A 499 20.39 7.68 11.39
N ALA A 500 19.32 8.39 11.75
CA ALA A 500 19.36 9.81 12.13
C ALA A 500 20.16 10.09 13.41
N ASN A 501 20.36 9.09 14.28
CA ASN A 501 21.23 9.17 15.45
C ASN A 501 22.68 8.69 15.17
N LYS A 502 22.99 8.28 13.94
CA LYS A 502 24.29 7.66 13.55
C LYS A 502 24.97 8.34 12.36
N ILE A 503 24.20 8.92 11.45
CA ILE A 503 24.66 9.55 10.21
C ILE A 503 24.12 10.99 10.17
N GLU A 504 25.03 11.97 10.28
CA GLU A 504 24.67 13.39 10.27
C GLU A 504 24.24 13.86 8.87
N ASP A 505 24.85 13.32 7.80
CA ASP A 505 24.52 13.67 6.42
C ASP A 505 23.18 13.06 5.97
N GLU A 506 22.35 13.85 5.29
CA GLU A 506 21.00 13.44 4.88
C GLU A 506 21.00 12.60 3.60
N TYR A 507 21.98 12.72 2.71
CA TYR A 507 22.11 11.90 1.51
C TYR A 507 22.58 10.49 1.88
N ASP A 508 23.67 10.38 2.65
CA ASP A 508 24.17 9.08 3.11
C ASP A 508 23.14 8.35 3.96
N ARG A 509 22.46 9.06 4.88
CA ARG A 509 21.35 8.50 5.68
C ARG A 509 20.22 7.97 4.80
N THR A 510 19.90 8.64 3.69
CA THR A 510 18.85 8.23 2.76
C THR A 510 19.25 6.97 1.98
N ASN A 511 20.50 6.88 1.54
CA ASN A 511 21.03 5.69 0.86
C ASN A 511 21.05 4.48 1.81
N PHE A 512 21.56 4.65 3.03
CA PHE A 512 21.53 3.61 4.06
C PHE A 512 20.10 3.16 4.40
N PHE A 513 19.13 4.08 4.46
CA PHE A 513 17.73 3.72 4.68
C PHE A 513 17.20 2.82 3.55
N PHE A 514 17.40 3.18 2.29
CA PHE A 514 16.92 2.38 1.16
C PHE A 514 17.61 1.02 1.06
N ASN A 515 18.89 0.91 1.43
CA ASN A 515 19.60 -0.37 1.46
C ASN A 515 19.19 -1.26 2.64
N MET A 516 18.89 -0.69 3.81
CA MET A 516 18.49 -1.45 5.01
C MET A 516 17.02 -1.83 5.03
N LYS A 517 16.14 -1.06 4.38
CA LYS A 517 14.70 -1.32 4.29
C LYS A 517 14.37 -2.75 3.81
N PRO A 518 14.82 -3.24 2.63
CA PRO A 518 14.49 -4.58 2.16
C PRO A 518 14.87 -5.66 3.18
N VAL A 519 16.17 -5.74 3.52
CA VAL A 519 16.76 -6.68 4.48
C VAL A 519 16.05 -6.73 5.85
N ILE A 520 15.42 -5.63 6.27
CA ILE A 520 14.64 -5.57 7.51
C ILE A 520 13.16 -5.91 7.29
N CYS A 521 12.53 -5.43 6.21
CA CYS A 521 11.12 -5.67 5.89
C CYS A 521 10.82 -7.05 5.30
N GLU A 522 11.85 -7.74 4.78
CA GLU A 522 11.81 -9.14 4.33
C GLU A 522 12.02 -10.14 5.49
N GLY A 523 12.44 -9.65 6.67
CA GLY A 523 12.62 -10.49 7.85
C GLY A 523 11.27 -11.04 8.34
N LYS A 524 11.16 -12.37 8.47
CA LYS A 524 9.95 -13.16 8.79
C LYS A 524 8.97 -12.52 9.79
N TYR A 525 9.46 -11.84 10.84
CA TYR A 525 8.65 -11.26 11.91
C TYR A 525 8.44 -9.73 11.81
N VAL A 526 8.86 -9.08 10.72
CA VAL A 526 8.84 -7.61 10.57
C VAL A 526 7.83 -7.19 9.50
N ILE A 527 6.70 -6.64 9.92
CA ILE A 527 5.66 -6.15 9.00
C ILE A 527 5.85 -4.64 8.78
N CYS A 528 6.33 -4.26 7.60
CA CYS A 528 6.39 -2.86 7.16
C CYS A 528 5.08 -2.45 6.48
N SER A 529 4.26 -1.62 7.15
CA SER A 529 3.01 -1.08 6.59
C SER A 529 3.23 0.13 5.66
N ARG A 530 4.43 0.73 5.68
CA ARG A 530 4.78 1.90 4.86
C ARG A 530 6.09 1.72 4.11
N GLU A 531 6.13 2.30 2.91
CA GLU A 531 7.33 2.33 2.09
C GLU A 531 8.42 3.28 2.61
N ALA A 532 8.05 4.28 3.41
CA ALA A 532 8.92 5.37 3.86
C ALA A 532 8.56 5.84 5.30
N PRO A 533 9.56 6.33 6.06
CA PRO A 533 9.37 6.83 7.42
C PRO A 533 8.61 8.16 7.43
N LEU A 534 7.98 8.50 8.56
CA LEU A 534 7.41 9.83 8.75
C LEU A 534 8.51 10.83 9.14
N ILE A 535 8.66 11.89 8.35
CA ILE A 535 9.46 13.07 8.73
C ILE A 535 8.63 14.10 9.52
N PHE A 536 7.30 13.95 9.52
CA PHE A 536 6.37 14.71 10.34
C PHE A 536 5.06 13.93 10.56
N GLY A 537 4.48 14.03 11.76
CA GLY A 537 3.20 13.40 12.11
C GLY A 537 3.32 12.02 12.79
N PRO A 538 2.20 11.29 12.98
CA PRO A 538 0.83 11.66 12.59
C PRO A 538 0.25 12.76 13.51
N GLN A 539 0.08 13.96 12.96
CA GLN A 539 -0.44 15.11 13.69
C GLN A 539 -1.96 15.22 13.49
N PRO A 540 -2.81 15.00 14.52
CA PRO A 540 -4.25 15.13 14.37
C PRO A 540 -4.64 16.55 13.96
N MET A 541 -5.45 16.66 12.91
CA MET A 541 -5.97 17.90 12.36
C MET A 541 -7.43 18.08 12.79
N THR A 542 -7.72 19.18 13.48
CA THR A 542 -9.04 19.49 14.03
C THR A 542 -9.68 20.64 13.25
N GLY A 543 -10.94 20.46 12.83
CA GLY A 543 -11.69 21.49 12.12
C GLY A 543 -12.20 22.62 13.02
N PRO A 544 -12.78 23.69 12.43
CA PRO A 544 -13.32 24.83 13.18
C PRO A 544 -14.48 24.46 14.11
N GLU A 545 -15.07 23.28 13.92
CA GLU A 545 -16.12 22.70 14.78
C GLU A 545 -15.57 21.93 16.00
N GLY A 546 -14.25 21.78 16.13
CA GLY A 546 -13.61 21.00 17.19
C GLY A 546 -13.54 19.49 16.93
N VAL A 547 -14.02 19.03 15.78
CA VAL A 547 -13.97 17.61 15.36
C VAL A 547 -12.63 17.30 14.68
N THR A 548 -12.00 16.18 15.03
CA THR A 548 -10.82 15.67 14.31
C THR A 548 -11.22 15.19 12.92
N VAL A 549 -10.60 15.77 11.90
CA VAL A 549 -10.88 15.55 10.48
C VAL A 549 -10.02 14.41 9.91
N GLY A 550 -8.83 14.22 10.47
CA GLY A 550 -7.87 13.19 10.10
C GLY A 550 -6.54 13.43 10.82
N ALA A 551 -5.47 12.78 10.38
CA ALA A 551 -4.10 13.08 10.80
C ALA A 551 -3.25 13.45 9.58
N LEU A 552 -2.45 14.50 9.71
CA LEU A 552 -1.42 14.87 8.75
C LEU A 552 -0.14 14.08 9.05
N SER A 553 0.34 13.36 8.05
CA SER A 553 1.64 12.69 8.06
C SER A 553 2.37 13.07 6.79
N VAL A 554 3.66 13.39 6.88
CA VAL A 554 4.54 13.64 5.73
C VAL A 554 5.63 12.58 5.73
N MET A 555 5.76 11.84 4.64
CA MET A 555 6.77 10.79 4.49
C MET A 555 8.12 11.34 4.00
N LEU A 556 9.20 10.60 4.20
CA LEU A 556 10.50 10.92 3.58
C LEU A 556 10.36 10.93 2.05
N GLY A 557 10.88 11.99 1.42
CA GLY A 557 10.75 12.22 -0.03
C GLY A 557 9.39 12.79 -0.47
N GLU A 558 8.41 12.88 0.42
CA GLU A 558 7.12 13.53 0.15
C GLU A 558 7.20 15.02 0.49
N GLU A 559 6.77 15.88 -0.43
CA GLU A 559 6.66 17.31 -0.13
C GLU A 559 5.46 17.57 0.80
N PRO A 560 5.58 18.44 1.82
CA PRO A 560 4.47 18.72 2.74
C PRO A 560 3.18 19.21 2.04
N ILE A 561 3.30 19.82 0.85
CA ILE A 561 2.15 20.24 0.05
C ILE A 561 1.33 19.07 -0.49
N ASP A 562 1.99 17.97 -0.88
CA ASP A 562 1.33 16.76 -1.37
C ASP A 562 0.63 16.03 -0.23
N ALA A 563 1.33 15.86 0.90
CA ALA A 563 0.78 15.30 2.13
C ALA A 563 -0.47 16.06 2.60
N THR A 564 -0.45 17.40 2.51
CA THR A 564 -1.60 18.25 2.83
C THR A 564 -2.73 18.04 1.82
N TYR A 565 -2.43 17.96 0.51
CA TYR A 565 -3.43 17.74 -0.55
C TYR A 565 -4.15 16.41 -0.38
N LYS A 566 -3.37 15.35 -0.17
CA LYS A 566 -3.80 13.98 0.12
C LYS A 566 -4.77 13.92 1.31
N LEU A 567 -4.46 14.62 2.41
CA LEU A 567 -5.35 14.76 3.56
C LEU A 567 -6.65 15.50 3.20
N PHE A 568 -6.57 16.59 2.42
CA PHE A 568 -7.75 17.35 2.00
C PHE A 568 -8.70 16.53 1.10
N ALA A 569 -8.16 15.72 0.20
CA ALA A 569 -8.92 14.78 -0.61
C ALA A 569 -9.56 13.69 0.26
N ARG A 570 -8.76 12.95 1.04
CA ARG A 570 -9.25 11.84 1.90
C ARG A 570 -10.35 12.24 2.87
N ALA A 571 -10.30 13.47 3.38
CA ALA A 571 -11.25 13.97 4.37
C ALA A 571 -12.39 14.81 3.77
N GLY A 572 -12.47 14.94 2.44
CA GLY A 572 -13.48 15.73 1.73
C GLY A 572 -13.51 17.19 2.20
N LEU A 573 -12.36 17.87 2.15
CA LEU A 573 -12.21 19.27 2.58
C LEU A 573 -12.39 20.28 1.45
N PHE A 574 -12.18 19.88 0.19
CA PHE A 574 -12.37 20.73 -0.98
C PHE A 574 -13.85 21.05 -1.21
N GLU A 575 -14.74 20.07 -1.05
CA GLU A 575 -16.20 20.18 -1.10
C GLU A 575 -16.73 21.06 0.04
N LYS A 576 -16.08 20.99 1.21
CA LYS A 576 -16.33 21.87 2.37
C LYS A 576 -15.73 23.28 2.19
N LYS A 577 -15.05 23.54 1.07
CA LYS A 577 -14.45 24.83 0.68
C LYS A 577 -13.51 25.40 1.72
N TRP A 578 -12.70 24.54 2.33
CA TRP A 578 -11.59 24.97 3.18
C TRP A 578 -10.50 25.63 2.34
N ASP A 579 -9.84 26.63 2.92
CA ASP A 579 -8.69 27.29 2.30
C ASP A 579 -7.45 26.39 2.41
N PHE A 580 -7.21 25.62 1.35
CA PHE A 580 -6.09 24.70 1.24
C PHE A 580 -4.73 25.39 1.42
N ARG A 581 -4.55 26.57 0.80
CA ARG A 581 -3.25 27.27 0.84
C ARG A 581 -3.01 27.90 2.21
N ALA A 582 -4.03 28.46 2.87
CA ALA A 582 -3.89 28.94 4.24
C ALA A 582 -3.56 27.83 5.25
N VAL A 583 -3.97 26.58 5.02
CA VAL A 583 -3.57 25.43 5.86
C VAL A 583 -2.15 24.96 5.52
N PHE A 584 -1.78 24.88 4.24
CA PHE A 584 -0.42 24.58 3.81
C PHE A 584 0.60 25.58 4.38
N ASP A 585 0.32 26.89 4.31
CA ASP A 585 1.20 27.94 4.82
C ASP A 585 1.45 27.79 6.34
N GLN A 586 0.46 27.30 7.10
CA GLN A 586 0.61 26.98 8.52
C GLN A 586 1.48 25.74 8.76
N ILE A 587 1.42 24.75 7.87
CA ILE A 587 2.21 23.50 7.94
C ILE A 587 3.68 23.78 7.61
N CYS A 588 3.98 24.64 6.63
CA CYS A 588 5.35 25.06 6.34
C CYS A 588 5.96 25.98 7.41
N ALA A 589 5.12 26.55 8.27
CA ALA A 589 5.54 27.30 9.45
C ALA A 589 5.68 26.44 10.72
N PHE A 590 5.52 25.10 10.64
CA PHE A 590 5.79 24.21 11.77
C PHE A 590 7.30 23.94 11.93
N PRO A 591 7.86 24.08 13.14
CA PRO A 591 9.23 23.68 13.42
C PRO A 591 9.48 22.21 13.04
N GLY A 592 10.51 21.96 12.23
CA GLY A 592 10.82 20.66 11.63
C GLY A 592 10.43 20.54 10.14
N LEU A 593 9.45 21.32 9.67
CA LEU A 593 9.12 21.49 8.25
C LEU A 593 9.60 22.82 7.67
N GLU A 594 10.05 23.76 8.51
CA GLU A 594 10.74 24.99 8.09
C GLU A 594 11.87 24.66 7.08
N GLY A 595 11.75 25.18 5.86
CA GLY A 595 12.71 24.96 4.77
C GLY A 595 12.55 23.64 3.99
N LYS A 596 11.66 22.73 4.41
CA LYS A 596 11.35 21.46 3.69
C LYS A 596 10.22 21.58 2.67
N CYS A 597 9.43 22.66 2.71
CA CYS A 597 8.48 23.00 1.65
C CYS A 597 9.20 23.66 0.47
N LEU A 598 9.68 22.87 -0.49
CA LEU A 598 10.38 23.41 -1.66
C LEU A 598 9.39 23.77 -2.78
N ARG A 599 8.27 23.04 -2.89
CA ARG A 599 7.20 23.33 -3.86
C ARG A 599 6.15 24.31 -3.33
N GLN A 600 5.56 25.02 -4.28
CA GLN A 600 4.44 25.96 -4.08
C GLN A 600 3.12 25.43 -4.66
N GLU A 601 3.13 24.23 -5.27
CA GLU A 601 1.96 23.54 -5.81
C GLU A 601 2.02 22.03 -5.49
N ALA A 602 0.87 21.45 -5.14
CA ALA A 602 0.72 20.02 -4.93
C ALA A 602 0.83 19.23 -6.24
N LEU A 603 1.35 18.01 -6.15
CA LEU A 603 1.29 16.98 -7.16
C LEU A 603 0.12 16.06 -6.79
N LYS A 604 -1.07 16.29 -7.36
CA LYS A 604 -2.31 15.55 -7.06
C LYS A 604 -2.11 14.04 -7.26
N TYR A 605 -1.46 13.71 -8.37
CA TYR A 605 -1.19 12.33 -8.81
C TYR A 605 0.07 12.31 -9.67
N SER A 606 0.85 11.24 -9.55
CA SER A 606 1.88 10.91 -10.54
C SER A 606 2.08 9.40 -10.63
N LYS A 607 2.29 8.91 -11.86
CA LYS A 607 2.69 7.54 -12.16
C LYS A 607 3.68 7.57 -13.32
N ARG A 608 4.83 6.93 -13.15
CA ARG A 608 5.79 6.70 -14.24
C ARG A 608 5.33 5.53 -15.11
N ASN A 609 5.65 5.55 -16.40
CA ASN A 609 5.30 4.49 -17.36
C ASN A 609 3.83 4.01 -17.23
N ALA A 610 2.89 4.95 -17.20
CA ALA A 610 1.48 4.60 -17.08
C ALA A 610 0.96 3.91 -18.34
N THR A 611 0.06 2.94 -18.16
CA THR A 611 -0.59 2.17 -19.22
C THR A 611 -2.11 2.32 -19.15
N VAL A 612 -2.78 2.20 -20.30
CA VAL A 612 -4.25 2.21 -20.43
C VAL A 612 -4.66 1.20 -21.50
N GLY A 613 -5.20 0.06 -21.07
CA GLY A 613 -5.09 -1.19 -21.84
C GLY A 613 -3.64 -1.45 -22.27
N ASP A 614 -3.45 -1.90 -23.51
CA ASP A 614 -2.13 -2.23 -24.09
C ASP A 614 -1.25 -1.00 -24.43
N VAL A 615 -1.73 0.24 -24.20
CA VAL A 615 -1.03 1.46 -24.60
C VAL A 615 -0.24 2.06 -23.44
N ASN A 616 1.09 2.10 -23.56
CA ASN A 616 1.95 2.89 -22.67
C ASN A 616 1.85 4.38 -23.05
N ILE A 617 1.38 5.20 -22.11
CA ILE A 617 1.16 6.65 -22.24
C ILE A 617 2.28 7.48 -21.58
N GLY A 618 3.40 6.83 -21.24
CA GLY A 618 4.55 7.41 -20.57
C GLY A 618 4.24 7.92 -19.16
N ASP A 619 5.05 8.86 -18.69
CA ASP A 619 4.81 9.50 -17.40
C ASP A 619 3.57 10.39 -17.44
N ILE A 620 2.78 10.30 -16.36
CA ILE A 620 1.65 11.17 -16.08
C ILE A 620 1.86 11.86 -14.73
N ALA A 621 1.59 13.16 -14.71
CA ALA A 621 1.60 14.02 -13.54
C ALA A 621 0.39 14.95 -13.63
N VAL A 622 -0.31 15.16 -12.52
CA VAL A 622 -1.45 16.08 -12.40
C VAL A 622 -1.12 17.06 -11.29
N TRP A 623 -1.03 18.35 -11.61
CA TRP A 623 -0.72 19.39 -10.62
C TRP A 623 -1.98 19.95 -9.95
N GLU A 624 -1.81 20.62 -8.81
CA GLU A 624 -2.89 21.18 -7.98
C GLU A 624 -3.89 22.04 -8.76
N HIS A 625 -3.40 22.82 -9.71
CA HIS A 625 -4.20 23.72 -10.54
C HIS A 625 -4.85 23.03 -11.76
N GLU A 626 -4.56 21.76 -12.01
CA GLU A 626 -5.05 20.98 -13.14
C GLU A 626 -6.13 19.99 -12.69
N GLU A 627 -7.17 19.79 -13.52
CA GLU A 627 -8.11 18.70 -13.29
C GLU A 627 -7.67 17.43 -14.00
N VAL A 628 -7.84 16.29 -13.33
CA VAL A 628 -7.40 14.97 -13.82
C VAL A 628 -7.91 14.72 -15.24
N ILE A 629 -9.18 15.04 -15.52
CA ILE A 629 -9.79 14.86 -16.83
C ILE A 629 -9.14 15.69 -17.94
N ASP A 630 -8.58 16.87 -17.65
CA ASP A 630 -7.82 17.65 -18.64
C ASP A 630 -6.51 16.96 -19.00
N VAL A 631 -5.81 16.41 -17.99
CA VAL A 631 -4.57 15.66 -18.20
C VAL A 631 -4.83 14.38 -18.99
N CYS A 632 -5.90 13.65 -18.65
CA CYS A 632 -6.37 12.48 -19.41
C CYS A 632 -6.75 12.83 -20.85
N TYR A 633 -7.42 13.98 -21.08
CA TYR A 633 -7.76 14.45 -22.42
C TYR A 633 -6.54 14.86 -23.25
N ARG A 634 -5.54 15.52 -22.64
CA ARG A 634 -4.25 15.80 -23.31
C ARG A 634 -3.54 14.51 -23.69
N LYS A 635 -3.48 13.52 -22.77
CA LYS A 635 -2.94 12.18 -23.04
C LYS A 635 -3.73 11.45 -24.13
N ARG A 636 -5.05 11.61 -24.20
CA ARG A 636 -5.86 11.08 -25.31
C ARG A 636 -5.44 11.64 -26.66
N ILE A 637 -5.21 12.96 -26.77
CA ILE A 637 -4.73 13.58 -28.01
C ILE A 637 -3.31 13.13 -28.34
N GLU A 638 -2.42 13.07 -27.34
CA GLU A 638 -1.01 12.69 -27.49
C GLU A 638 -0.84 11.24 -28.00
N TYR A 639 -1.61 10.29 -27.44
CA TYR A 639 -1.52 8.85 -27.74
C TYR A 639 -2.68 8.30 -28.59
N ASN A 640 -3.56 9.17 -29.10
CA ASN A 640 -4.75 8.80 -29.88
C ASN A 640 -5.62 7.71 -29.20
N LEU A 641 -5.86 7.85 -27.89
CA LEU A 641 -6.69 6.89 -27.13
C LEU A 641 -8.19 7.08 -27.46
N THR A 642 -9.02 6.09 -27.11
CA THR A 642 -10.48 6.20 -27.21
C THR A 642 -11.08 7.03 -26.05
N VAL A 643 -12.36 7.41 -26.17
CA VAL A 643 -13.11 8.04 -25.06
C VAL A 643 -13.18 7.09 -23.85
N SER A 644 -13.45 5.80 -24.10
CA SER A 644 -13.46 4.76 -23.07
C SER A 644 -12.12 4.69 -22.31
N GLN A 645 -10.98 4.64 -23.02
CA GLN A 645 -9.65 4.65 -22.38
C GLN A 645 -9.35 5.96 -21.62
N GLN A 646 -9.78 7.12 -22.10
CA GLN A 646 -9.68 8.37 -21.32
C GLN A 646 -10.45 8.27 -20.00
N MET A 647 -11.64 7.65 -20.03
CA MET A 647 -12.49 7.48 -18.84
C MET A 647 -12.02 6.34 -17.93
N GLU A 648 -11.41 5.28 -18.46
CA GLU A 648 -10.69 4.24 -17.72
C GLU A 648 -9.54 4.87 -16.90
N LEU A 649 -8.68 5.67 -17.55
CA LEU A 649 -7.59 6.40 -16.90
C LEU A 649 -8.11 7.42 -15.87
N PHE A 650 -9.13 8.20 -16.21
CA PHE A 650 -9.75 9.16 -15.28
C PHE A 650 -10.37 8.46 -14.05
N ASN A 651 -11.15 7.40 -14.25
CA ASN A 651 -11.78 6.65 -13.17
C ASN A 651 -10.72 5.95 -12.30
N GLY A 652 -9.68 5.36 -12.90
CA GLY A 652 -8.57 4.75 -12.17
C GLY A 652 -7.79 5.73 -11.28
N ILE A 653 -7.66 7.00 -11.72
CA ILE A 653 -7.03 8.06 -10.91
C ILE A 653 -7.99 8.59 -9.85
N CYS A 654 -9.23 8.93 -10.20
CA CYS A 654 -10.22 9.52 -9.28
C CYS A 654 -10.87 8.51 -8.30
N ALA A 655 -10.62 7.21 -8.47
CA ALA A 655 -10.95 6.19 -7.46
C ALA A 655 -9.97 6.19 -6.27
N LEU A 656 -8.80 6.83 -6.41
CA LEU A 656 -7.84 6.99 -5.33
C LEU A 656 -8.36 8.04 -4.34
N LYS A 657 -8.56 7.65 -3.08
CA LYS A 657 -9.06 8.54 -2.00
C LYS A 657 -8.16 9.76 -1.73
N ASP A 658 -6.91 9.71 -2.19
CA ASP A 658 -5.92 10.78 -2.13
C ASP A 658 -6.06 11.83 -3.26
N VAL A 659 -6.91 11.59 -4.26
CA VAL A 659 -7.08 12.47 -5.43
C VAL A 659 -8.49 13.05 -5.47
N TYR A 660 -8.60 14.35 -5.21
CA TYR A 660 -9.84 15.09 -5.48
C TYR A 660 -9.98 15.41 -6.98
N CYS A 661 -11.19 15.22 -7.51
CA CYS A 661 -11.59 15.51 -8.89
C CYS A 661 -12.92 16.30 -8.85
N GLU A 662 -12.95 17.52 -9.37
CA GLU A 662 -14.15 18.39 -9.38
C GLU A 662 -15.09 18.06 -10.56
N ARG A 663 -14.55 17.52 -11.67
CA ARG A 663 -15.33 17.29 -12.92
C ARG A 663 -14.86 16.11 -13.78
N SER A 664 -15.81 15.53 -14.51
CA SER A 664 -15.66 14.39 -15.43
C SER A 664 -15.68 14.78 -16.92
N ARG A 665 -15.55 16.07 -17.26
CA ARG A 665 -15.39 16.58 -18.64
C ARG A 665 -14.20 17.52 -18.71
N ALA A 666 -13.35 17.37 -19.73
CA ALA A 666 -12.20 18.25 -19.95
C ALA A 666 -12.63 19.65 -20.40
N VAL A 667 -11.83 20.68 -20.11
CA VAL A 667 -12.01 22.04 -20.62
C VAL A 667 -11.25 22.17 -21.95
N LEU A 668 -11.99 22.34 -23.04
CA LEU A 668 -11.44 22.49 -24.40
C LEU A 668 -11.00 23.93 -24.68
N TYR A 669 -11.70 24.90 -24.07
CA TYR A 669 -11.43 26.32 -24.23
C TYR A 669 -11.80 27.09 -22.96
N GLN A 670 -11.01 28.11 -22.63
CA GLN A 670 -11.23 28.98 -21.48
C GLN A 670 -10.92 30.43 -21.81
N GLU A 671 -11.90 31.34 -21.68
CA GLU A 671 -11.74 32.77 -21.95
C GLU A 671 -12.18 33.64 -20.77
N VAL A 672 -11.26 34.45 -20.24
CA VAL A 672 -11.52 35.39 -19.13
C VAL A 672 -12.20 36.65 -19.68
N VAL A 673 -13.53 36.62 -19.76
CA VAL A 673 -14.32 37.73 -20.30
C VAL A 673 -14.24 38.96 -19.38
N ASN A 674 -13.63 40.03 -19.87
CA ASN A 674 -13.56 41.31 -19.16
C ASN A 674 -14.78 42.18 -19.48
N LYS A 675 -15.64 42.41 -18.47
CA LYS A 675 -16.91 43.14 -18.62
C LYS A 675 -16.76 44.54 -19.24
N ARG A 676 -15.64 45.21 -18.97
CA ARG A 676 -15.36 46.58 -19.43
C ARG A 676 -15.28 46.72 -20.95
N ASP A 677 -14.89 45.66 -21.64
CA ASP A 677 -14.59 45.73 -23.07
C ASP A 677 -15.89 45.64 -23.89
N TYR A 678 -16.90 44.93 -23.39
CA TYR A 678 -18.22 44.81 -24.00
C TYR A 678 -19.21 45.93 -23.61
N ASP A 679 -19.17 46.42 -22.36
CA ASP A 679 -19.96 47.60 -21.91
C ASP A 679 -19.62 48.89 -22.69
N TYR A 680 -18.54 48.88 -23.48
CA TYR A 680 -18.11 50.02 -24.28
C TYR A 680 -18.85 50.13 -25.63
N GLU A 681 -19.13 49.01 -26.30
CA GLU A 681 -19.74 49.00 -27.64
C GLU A 681 -21.24 49.34 -27.61
N GLU A 682 -22.02 48.69 -26.72
CA GLU A 682 -23.49 48.90 -26.62
C GLU A 682 -23.86 50.38 -26.38
N TYR A 683 -22.98 51.12 -25.69
CA TYR A 683 -23.15 52.54 -25.41
C TYR A 683 -22.48 53.49 -26.43
N ALA A 684 -21.64 53.01 -27.33
CA ALA A 684 -20.93 53.84 -28.31
C ALA A 684 -21.87 54.27 -29.45
N ASP A 685 -22.52 53.31 -30.11
CA ASP A 685 -23.26 53.58 -31.36
C ASP A 685 -24.62 54.25 -31.13
N ASN A 686 -25.28 53.95 -30.02
CA ASN A 686 -26.64 54.42 -29.75
C ASN A 686 -26.72 55.83 -29.13
N ASN A 687 -25.62 56.61 -29.06
CA ASN A 687 -25.69 57.91 -28.36
C ASN A 687 -24.89 59.10 -28.90
N SER A 688 -25.30 59.59 -30.07
CA SER A 688 -24.86 60.88 -30.63
C SER A 688 -25.41 62.14 -29.92
N THR A 689 -26.18 62.01 -28.82
CA THR A 689 -26.83 63.17 -28.15
C THR A 689 -26.72 63.26 -26.63
N CYS A 690 -26.24 62.23 -25.92
CA CYS A 690 -26.02 62.26 -24.47
C CYS A 690 -24.51 62.26 -24.14
N PRO A 691 -23.87 63.44 -24.01
CA PRO A 691 -22.48 63.51 -23.59
C PRO A 691 -22.35 63.02 -22.14
N ARG A 692 -21.64 61.89 -21.93
CA ARG A 692 -21.33 61.28 -20.62
C ARG A 692 -20.63 62.27 -19.66
N LYS A 693 -21.42 63.10 -18.98
CA LYS A 693 -21.08 63.76 -17.72
C LYS A 693 -21.79 63.01 -16.61
N TYR A 694 -21.03 62.62 -15.58
CA TYR A 694 -21.41 61.65 -14.56
C TYR A 694 -21.58 60.22 -15.16
N CYS A 695 -21.15 59.14 -14.52
CA CYS A 695 -20.61 59.00 -13.17
C CYS A 695 -19.11 58.65 -13.15
N GLY A 696 -18.29 59.67 -12.88
CA GLY A 696 -16.95 59.52 -12.33
C GLY A 696 -16.67 60.79 -11.55
N TRP A 697 -16.54 60.72 -10.22
CA TRP A 697 -16.31 61.90 -9.37
C TRP A 697 -14.86 62.37 -9.46
N ARG A 698 -14.48 62.86 -10.64
CA ARG A 698 -13.21 63.53 -10.87
C ARG A 698 -13.22 64.86 -10.13
N PHE A 699 -12.82 64.86 -8.85
CA PHE A 699 -12.52 66.06 -8.10
C PHE A 699 -11.34 66.78 -8.76
N ILE A 700 -11.63 67.61 -9.75
CA ILE A 700 -10.68 68.57 -10.31
C ILE A 700 -10.54 69.73 -9.30
N ALA A 701 -9.94 69.42 -8.16
CA ALA A 701 -9.22 70.40 -7.37
C ALA A 701 -7.98 70.78 -8.21
N GLY A 702 -8.07 71.86 -8.98
CA GLY A 702 -7.03 72.28 -9.92
C GLY A 702 -5.72 72.70 -9.25
N TRP A 703 -4.87 71.71 -8.96
CA TRP A 703 -3.54 71.86 -8.36
C TRP A 703 -2.48 71.10 -9.17
N GLU A 704 -2.34 71.43 -10.46
CA GLU A 704 -1.18 71.02 -11.24
C GLU A 704 0.08 71.62 -10.61
N GLY A 705 0.81 70.81 -9.85
CA GLY A 705 1.86 71.30 -8.96
C GLY A 705 2.66 70.20 -8.27
N PRO A 706 3.57 70.56 -7.34
CA PRO A 706 4.55 69.63 -6.78
C PRO A 706 3.95 68.49 -5.95
N ILE A 707 2.69 68.58 -5.52
CA ILE A 707 2.00 67.53 -4.76
C ILE A 707 1.90 66.22 -5.55
N ASN A 708 1.66 66.29 -6.86
CA ASN A 708 1.56 65.08 -7.70
C ASN A 708 2.89 64.29 -7.77
N LYS A 709 4.03 64.95 -7.53
CA LYS A 709 5.34 64.26 -7.41
C LYS A 709 5.54 63.59 -6.05
N VAL A 710 4.88 64.09 -5.01
CA VAL A 710 4.84 63.44 -3.69
C VAL A 710 3.93 62.21 -3.76
N ILE A 711 2.74 62.33 -4.35
CA ILE A 711 1.82 61.19 -4.53
C ILE A 711 2.45 60.10 -5.41
N ALA A 712 3.12 60.46 -6.51
CA ALA A 712 3.84 59.49 -7.34
C ALA A 712 4.95 58.75 -6.58
N TRP A 713 5.68 59.44 -5.68
CA TRP A 713 6.71 58.83 -4.83
C TRP A 713 6.12 57.94 -3.71
N LEU A 714 4.96 58.31 -3.15
CA LEU A 714 4.25 57.50 -2.16
C LEU A 714 3.70 56.18 -2.74
N ASN A 715 3.48 56.14 -4.06
CA ASN A 715 2.97 54.97 -4.78
C ASN A 715 4.09 54.15 -5.48
N GLU A 716 5.37 54.41 -5.19
CA GLU A 716 6.47 53.49 -5.53
C GLU A 716 6.59 52.42 -4.43
N ASP A 717 6.52 51.14 -4.82
CA ASP A 717 6.54 50.01 -3.88
C ASP A 717 7.77 50.04 -2.96
N GLY A 718 7.54 49.78 -1.67
CA GLY A 718 8.54 49.89 -0.60
C GLY A 718 8.59 51.25 0.12
N ASN A 719 7.93 52.31 -0.38
CA ASN A 719 7.89 53.59 0.36
C ASN A 719 6.84 53.64 1.50
N ILE A 720 5.95 52.65 1.60
CA ILE A 720 4.89 52.60 2.62
C ILE A 720 5.46 52.39 4.04
N ASP A 721 6.53 51.61 4.21
CA ASP A 721 7.12 51.34 5.53
C ASP A 721 7.73 52.58 6.22
N TYR A 722 8.02 53.65 5.47
CA TYR A 722 8.40 54.92 6.11
C TYR A 722 7.25 55.54 6.91
N PHE A 723 5.99 55.15 6.68
CA PHE A 723 4.84 55.61 7.47
C PHE A 723 4.54 54.73 8.69
N THR A 724 5.12 53.54 8.79
CA THR A 724 5.07 52.72 10.00
C THR A 724 6.19 53.07 10.98
N ASP A 725 7.34 53.61 10.54
CA ASP A 725 8.37 54.17 11.43
C ASP A 725 7.84 55.39 12.25
N PRO A 726 7.70 55.28 13.58
CA PRO A 726 7.23 56.38 14.42
C PRO A 726 8.13 57.61 14.36
N ARG A 727 9.41 57.46 13.98
CA ARG A 727 10.40 58.56 13.89
C ARG A 727 10.14 59.44 12.68
N PHE A 728 9.77 58.86 11.54
CA PHE A 728 9.42 59.61 10.33
C PHE A 728 8.11 60.39 10.54
N VAL A 729 7.08 59.73 11.08
CA VAL A 729 5.81 60.36 11.46
C VAL A 729 6.03 61.51 12.45
N LEU A 730 6.83 61.29 13.50
CA LEU A 730 7.18 62.34 14.47
C LEU A 730 7.96 63.50 13.82
N GLY A 731 8.88 63.20 12.89
CA GLY A 731 9.62 64.19 12.11
C GLY A 731 8.71 65.07 11.26
N MET A 732 7.75 64.47 10.53
CA MET A 732 6.76 65.18 9.74
C MET A 732 5.84 66.05 10.63
N LEU A 733 5.37 65.52 11.76
CA LEU A 733 4.58 66.27 12.73
C LEU A 733 5.31 67.50 13.29
N LEU A 734 6.59 67.36 13.63
CA LEU A 734 7.43 68.47 14.07
C LEU A 734 7.67 69.51 12.95
N GLY A 735 7.85 69.04 11.71
CA GLY A 735 7.95 69.90 10.51
C GLY A 735 6.68 70.72 10.26
N LEU A 736 5.51 70.07 10.28
CA LEU A 736 4.21 70.73 10.13
C LEU A 736 3.92 71.71 11.29
N ALA A 737 4.24 71.32 12.54
CA ALA A 737 4.12 72.21 13.69
C ALA A 737 5.02 73.45 13.57
N PHE A 738 6.25 73.30 13.05
CA PHE A 738 7.15 74.41 12.77
C PHE A 738 6.63 75.32 11.64
N ALA A 739 6.20 74.74 10.52
CA ALA A 739 5.63 75.48 9.40
C ALA A 739 4.38 76.27 9.81
N ASN A 740 3.47 75.67 10.57
CA ASN A 740 2.28 76.35 11.10
C ASN A 740 2.66 77.45 12.10
N ARG A 741 3.64 77.22 13.00
CA ARG A 741 4.19 78.25 13.91
C ARG A 741 4.79 79.44 13.16
N VAL A 742 5.41 79.22 12.00
CA VAL A 742 5.88 80.29 11.09
C VAL A 742 4.69 81.00 10.44
N LEU A 743 3.75 80.27 9.83
CA LEU A 743 2.58 80.82 9.15
C LEU A 743 1.73 81.71 10.07
N VAL A 744 1.39 81.22 11.27
CA VAL A 744 0.69 81.98 12.31
C VAL A 744 1.49 83.22 12.72
N SER A 745 2.82 83.11 12.83
CA SER A 745 3.67 84.27 13.16
C SER A 745 3.78 85.30 12.03
N VAL A 746 3.59 84.91 10.78
CA VAL A 746 3.43 85.82 9.63
C VAL A 746 2.04 86.47 9.64
N LEU A 747 0.97 85.70 9.78
CA LEU A 747 -0.42 86.19 9.83
C LEU A 747 -0.62 87.22 10.96
N PHE A 748 -0.04 86.99 12.15
CA PHE A 748 -0.07 87.95 13.27
C PHE A 748 0.77 89.23 13.06
N ARG A 749 1.50 89.37 11.94
CA ARG A 749 2.13 90.64 11.51
C ARG A 749 1.25 91.45 10.55
N VAL A 750 0.29 90.83 9.86
CA VAL A 750 -0.56 91.48 8.85
C VAL A 750 -1.55 92.47 9.51
N PRO A 751 -1.83 93.65 8.92
CA PRO A 751 -2.57 94.73 9.60
C PRO A 751 -3.93 94.41 10.24
N PRO A 752 -4.81 93.53 9.70
CA PRO A 752 -6.10 93.23 10.34
C PRO A 752 -5.94 92.56 11.71
N PHE A 753 -5.05 91.56 11.80
CA PHE A 753 -4.85 90.76 13.01
C PHE A 753 -4.12 91.52 14.14
N ARG A 754 -3.45 92.64 13.83
CA ARG A 754 -2.90 93.56 14.85
C ARG A 754 -3.96 94.10 15.82
N ARG A 755 -5.24 94.18 15.42
CA ARG A 755 -6.34 94.58 16.33
C ARG A 755 -6.69 93.45 17.30
N PHE A 756 -6.75 92.20 16.84
CA PHE A 756 -7.04 91.02 17.67
C PHE A 756 -5.99 90.83 18.77
N ARG A 757 -4.70 91.00 18.43
CA ARG A 757 -3.57 90.90 19.37
C ARG A 757 -3.63 91.89 20.55
N LYS A 758 -4.44 92.96 20.49
CA LYS A 758 -4.64 93.87 21.63
C LYS A 758 -5.72 93.42 22.63
N ARG A 759 -6.63 92.51 22.23
CA ARG A 759 -7.65 91.92 23.13
C ARG A 759 -7.18 90.61 23.76
N ALA A 760 -6.44 89.77 23.03
CA ALA A 760 -5.85 88.55 23.56
C ALA A 760 -4.64 88.83 24.48
N LYS A 761 -4.91 89.29 25.72
CA LYS A 761 -3.91 89.53 26.78
C LYS A 761 -3.85 88.44 27.86
N GLY A 762 -4.67 87.41 27.78
CA GLY A 762 -4.51 86.19 28.58
C GLY A 762 -3.43 85.28 27.98
N LEU A 763 -2.59 84.70 28.83
CA LEU A 763 -1.68 83.62 28.44
C LEU A 763 -2.47 82.39 27.95
N GLY A 764 -1.89 81.55 27.10
CA GLY A 764 -2.51 80.32 26.61
C GLY A 764 -3.31 80.45 25.31
N MET A 765 -3.93 81.59 24.99
CA MET A 765 -4.75 81.70 23.76
C MET A 765 -3.92 81.58 22.47
N ARG A 766 -2.63 81.90 22.51
CA ARG A 766 -1.74 81.76 21.33
C ARG A 766 -1.22 80.34 21.16
N GLU A 767 -0.93 79.64 22.26
CA GLU A 767 -0.66 78.20 22.26
C GLU A 767 -1.89 77.42 21.77
N TRP A 768 -3.08 77.70 22.32
CA TRP A 768 -4.35 77.10 21.89
C TRP A 768 -4.66 77.36 20.41
N ALA A 769 -4.43 78.56 19.88
CA ALA A 769 -4.63 78.82 18.45
C ALA A 769 -3.69 77.96 17.57
N ILE A 770 -2.44 77.75 17.99
CA ILE A 770 -1.47 76.91 17.26
C ILE A 770 -1.84 75.42 17.40
N LEU A 771 -2.19 74.96 18.60
CA LEU A 771 -2.60 73.57 18.84
C LEU A 771 -3.93 73.22 18.14
N PHE A 772 -4.90 74.13 18.14
CA PHE A 772 -6.20 73.91 17.48
C PHE A 772 -6.07 74.02 15.95
N SER A 773 -5.32 74.98 15.42
CA SER A 773 -5.04 75.03 13.96
C SER A 773 -4.15 73.87 13.51
N GLY A 774 -3.24 73.39 14.35
CA GLY A 774 -2.45 72.20 14.12
C GLY A 774 -3.30 70.94 14.13
N GLY A 775 -4.16 70.75 15.14
CA GLY A 775 -5.09 69.62 15.24
C GLY A 775 -6.17 69.62 14.15
N VAL A 776 -6.64 70.78 13.69
CA VAL A 776 -7.56 70.87 12.55
C VAL A 776 -6.84 70.60 11.23
N LEU A 777 -5.64 71.14 10.99
CA LEU A 777 -4.89 70.83 9.76
C LEU A 777 -4.39 69.39 9.72
N LEU A 778 -3.95 68.83 10.85
CA LEU A 778 -3.56 67.42 10.97
C LEU A 778 -4.79 66.52 10.89
N GLY A 779 -5.90 66.89 11.53
CA GLY A 779 -7.17 66.18 11.41
C GLY A 779 -7.69 66.17 9.97
N SER A 780 -7.64 67.31 9.26
CA SER A 780 -7.98 67.38 7.83
C SER A 780 -6.96 66.67 6.94
N PHE A 781 -5.68 66.58 7.31
CA PHE A 781 -4.67 65.83 6.55
C PHE A 781 -4.82 64.32 6.73
N ILE A 782 -5.05 63.85 7.97
CA ILE A 782 -5.38 62.45 8.27
C ILE A 782 -6.74 62.09 7.67
N TYR A 783 -7.70 63.01 7.63
CA TYR A 783 -8.99 62.79 6.95
C TYR A 783 -8.89 62.92 5.42
N SER A 784 -7.87 63.57 4.85
CA SER A 784 -7.65 63.56 3.40
C SER A 784 -6.81 62.38 2.94
N ALA A 785 -5.86 61.90 3.74
CA ALA A 785 -5.03 60.72 3.43
C ALA A 785 -5.69 59.40 3.87
N GLY A 786 -6.51 59.42 4.92
CA GLY A 786 -7.33 58.30 5.38
C GLY A 786 -8.76 58.27 4.82
N VAL A 787 -9.10 59.24 3.96
CA VAL A 787 -10.30 59.20 3.08
C VAL A 787 -9.91 59.53 1.63
N GLU A 788 -8.68 59.18 1.24
CA GLU A 788 -8.54 58.51 -0.05
C GLU A 788 -9.16 57.11 0.12
N PRO A 789 -9.91 56.59 -0.86
CA PRO A 789 -10.28 55.18 -0.84
C PRO A 789 -8.97 54.38 -0.84
N THR A 790 -8.77 53.53 0.15
CA THR A 790 -7.66 52.58 0.13
C THR A 790 -7.74 51.74 -1.15
N THR A 791 -6.63 51.14 -1.57
CA THR A 791 -6.66 50.15 -2.67
C THR A 791 -7.69 49.05 -2.41
N ALA A 792 -7.97 48.71 -1.16
CA ALA A 792 -9.08 47.84 -0.76
C ALA A 792 -10.49 48.45 -1.01
N ILE A 793 -10.71 49.75 -0.82
CA ILE A 793 -12.00 50.41 -1.12
C ILE A 793 -12.18 50.62 -2.63
N ASP A 794 -11.14 50.98 -3.38
CA ASP A 794 -11.25 51.11 -4.85
C ASP A 794 -11.39 49.73 -5.51
N SER A 795 -10.66 48.73 -5.00
CA SER A 795 -10.90 47.30 -5.29
C SER A 795 -12.32 46.89 -4.92
N SER A 796 -12.87 47.32 -3.77
CA SER A 796 -14.27 47.04 -3.39
C SER A 796 -15.26 47.70 -4.35
N LEU A 797 -15.02 48.94 -4.79
CA LEU A 797 -15.87 49.64 -5.75
C LEU A 797 -15.81 48.97 -7.13
N HIS A 798 -14.66 48.48 -7.55
CA HIS A 798 -14.48 47.74 -8.80
C HIS A 798 -14.94 46.28 -8.71
N ALA A 799 -14.91 45.64 -7.55
CA ALA A 799 -15.57 44.35 -7.30
C ALA A 799 -17.10 44.50 -7.33
N PHE A 800 -17.63 45.61 -6.81
CA PHE A 800 -19.04 45.98 -6.95
C PHE A 800 -19.43 46.34 -8.39
N MET A 801 -18.46 46.65 -9.27
CA MET A 801 -18.64 46.75 -10.72
C MET A 801 -18.53 45.39 -11.42
N GLY A 802 -19.16 44.36 -10.85
CA GLY A 802 -19.47 43.10 -11.54
C GLY A 802 -18.26 42.39 -12.15
N LYS A 803 -17.24 42.09 -11.32
CA LYS A 803 -16.23 41.09 -11.72
C LYS A 803 -16.94 39.76 -11.88
N MET A 804 -17.03 39.27 -13.12
CA MET A 804 -17.83 38.09 -13.47
C MET A 804 -17.23 36.82 -12.83
N GLU A 805 -18.08 35.91 -12.38
CA GLU A 805 -17.69 34.75 -11.58
C GLU A 805 -17.18 33.60 -12.46
N GLY A 806 -15.97 33.81 -13.00
CA GLY A 806 -15.24 32.83 -13.77
C GLY A 806 -15.12 33.17 -15.27
N PRO A 807 -14.18 32.52 -15.97
CA PRO A 807 -14.11 32.54 -17.43
C PRO A 807 -15.27 31.77 -18.06
N VAL A 808 -15.53 32.02 -19.35
CA VAL A 808 -16.30 31.05 -20.16
C VAL A 808 -15.42 29.82 -20.33
N GLN A 809 -15.92 28.66 -19.92
CA GLN A 809 -15.29 27.35 -20.16
C GLN A 809 -16.18 26.55 -21.12
N VAL A 810 -15.59 25.97 -22.17
CA VAL A 810 -16.27 25.02 -23.07
C VAL A 810 -15.83 23.62 -22.69
N LEU A 811 -16.75 22.79 -22.20
CA LEU A 811 -16.43 21.43 -21.79
C LEU A 811 -16.41 20.43 -22.95
N GLU A 812 -15.78 19.29 -22.77
CA GLU A 812 -15.68 18.25 -23.80
C GLU A 812 -17.06 17.74 -24.22
N GLY A 813 -17.41 17.91 -25.50
CA GLY A 813 -18.72 17.56 -26.07
C GLY A 813 -19.77 18.66 -25.91
N GLU A 814 -19.54 19.65 -25.06
CA GLU A 814 -20.42 20.81 -24.92
C GLU A 814 -20.32 21.71 -26.16
N GLN A 815 -21.44 22.27 -26.59
CA GLN A 815 -21.47 23.23 -27.70
C GLN A 815 -21.09 24.62 -27.18
N VAL A 816 -20.30 25.39 -27.93
CA VAL A 816 -19.81 26.72 -27.54
C VAL A 816 -20.95 27.67 -27.14
N ALA A 817 -22.10 27.56 -27.80
CA ALA A 817 -23.27 28.37 -27.45
C ALA A 817 -23.86 28.02 -26.07
N ASP A 818 -23.80 26.75 -25.66
CA ASP A 818 -24.27 26.30 -24.34
C ASP A 818 -23.31 26.74 -23.22
N ALA A 819 -22.00 26.60 -23.45
CA ALA A 819 -20.96 27.10 -22.55
C ALA A 819 -21.15 28.61 -22.24
N VAL A 820 -21.41 29.42 -23.28
CA VAL A 820 -21.71 30.85 -23.14
C VAL A 820 -23.05 31.09 -22.42
N LEU A 821 -24.08 30.28 -22.67
CA LEU A 821 -25.36 30.36 -21.94
C LEU A 821 -25.21 29.99 -20.45
N HIS A 822 -24.45 28.94 -20.15
CA HIS A 822 -24.21 28.46 -18.79
C HIS A 822 -23.39 29.47 -17.98
N TRP A 823 -22.34 30.03 -18.58
CA TRP A 823 -21.58 31.13 -18.00
C TRP A 823 -22.46 32.36 -17.73
N ALA A 824 -23.33 32.74 -18.67
CA ALA A 824 -24.28 33.84 -18.47
C ALA A 824 -25.30 33.55 -17.35
N LEU A 825 -25.74 32.30 -17.18
CA LEU A 825 -26.66 31.87 -16.11
C LEU A 825 -26.04 32.10 -14.72
N VAL A 826 -24.74 31.82 -14.57
CA VAL A 826 -23.98 32.10 -13.35
C VAL A 826 -23.82 33.62 -13.12
N GLU A 827 -23.66 34.42 -14.18
CA GLU A 827 -23.48 35.89 -14.09
C GLU A 827 -24.76 36.62 -13.65
N GLU A 828 -25.93 36.29 -14.23
CA GLU A 828 -27.16 37.06 -14.00
C GLU A 828 -27.87 36.72 -12.67
N LYS A 829 -27.63 35.54 -12.10
CA LYS A 829 -28.07 35.07 -10.76
C LYS A 829 -29.56 35.12 -10.41
N LYS A 830 -30.43 35.70 -11.24
CA LYS A 830 -31.84 36.05 -10.91
C LYS A 830 -32.82 35.96 -12.08
N HIS A 831 -32.33 35.83 -13.31
CA HIS A 831 -33.12 35.82 -14.54
C HIS A 831 -32.56 34.71 -15.45
N HIS A 832 -33.37 34.21 -16.40
CA HIS A 832 -32.83 33.38 -17.48
C HIS A 832 -32.16 34.32 -18.52
N PRO A 833 -30.83 34.22 -18.73
CA PRO A 833 -30.11 35.06 -19.68
C PRO A 833 -30.34 34.50 -21.08
N LEU A 834 -31.45 34.90 -21.69
CA LEU A 834 -31.70 34.57 -23.09
C LEU A 834 -30.58 35.17 -23.94
N LEU A 835 -30.08 34.43 -24.92
CA LEU A 835 -28.98 34.83 -25.80
C LEU A 835 -29.40 35.94 -26.77
N ARG A 836 -29.71 37.13 -26.23
CA ARG A 836 -30.18 38.31 -26.95
C ARG A 836 -29.19 39.48 -26.86
N LYS A 837 -28.34 39.52 -25.81
CA LYS A 837 -27.26 40.51 -25.68
C LYS A 837 -26.15 40.25 -26.70
N HIS A 838 -25.59 41.32 -27.27
CA HIS A 838 -24.53 41.24 -28.30
C HIS A 838 -23.27 40.50 -27.84
N ILE A 839 -22.88 40.68 -26.57
CA ILE A 839 -21.75 39.99 -25.93
C ILE A 839 -21.79 38.47 -26.12
N HIS A 840 -22.95 37.82 -25.95
CA HIS A 840 -23.04 36.36 -26.06
C HIS A 840 -22.81 35.90 -27.51
N TRP A 841 -23.37 36.61 -28.49
CA TRP A 841 -23.15 36.32 -29.91
C TRP A 841 -21.69 36.55 -30.32
N SER A 842 -21.08 37.63 -29.83
CA SER A 842 -19.65 37.89 -30.07
C SER A 842 -18.76 36.82 -29.45
N LEU A 843 -19.02 36.36 -28.23
CA LEU A 843 -18.27 35.26 -27.61
C LEU A 843 -18.38 33.96 -28.43
N ILE A 844 -19.58 33.62 -28.92
CA ILE A 844 -19.80 32.44 -29.76
C ILE A 844 -19.07 32.58 -31.11
N ASP A 845 -19.24 33.71 -31.81
CA ASP A 845 -18.58 33.94 -33.11
C ASP A 845 -17.05 34.04 -32.98
N ASN A 846 -16.52 34.66 -31.92
CA ASN A 846 -15.07 34.76 -31.66
C ASN A 846 -14.47 33.37 -31.36
N THR A 847 -15.10 32.60 -30.48
CA THR A 847 -14.64 31.26 -30.10
C THR A 847 -14.70 30.32 -31.32
N CYS A 848 -15.80 30.34 -32.08
CA CYS A 848 -15.96 29.49 -33.25
C CYS A 848 -15.19 29.96 -34.50
N ALA A 849 -14.73 31.21 -34.56
CA ALA A 849 -13.72 31.64 -35.53
C ALA A 849 -12.35 30.98 -35.30
N ARG A 850 -12.08 30.47 -34.08
CA ARG A 850 -10.86 29.74 -33.69
C ARG A 850 -11.06 28.21 -33.63
N LYS A 851 -12.18 27.69 -34.15
CA LYS A 851 -12.54 26.26 -33.98
C LYS A 851 -11.45 25.28 -34.47
N ASP A 852 -10.72 25.65 -35.53
CA ASP A 852 -9.66 24.82 -36.16
C ASP A 852 -8.39 24.78 -35.31
N GLU A 853 -8.12 25.86 -34.56
CA GLU A 853 -6.99 25.99 -33.61
C GLU A 853 -7.27 25.22 -32.30
N LEU A 854 -8.54 25.16 -31.90
CA LEU A 854 -9.00 24.67 -30.59
C LEU A 854 -9.67 23.28 -30.65
N GLN A 855 -9.66 22.62 -31.82
CA GLN A 855 -10.39 21.36 -32.09
C GLN A 855 -11.92 21.42 -31.85
N LEU A 856 -12.51 22.62 -31.74
CA LEU A 856 -13.93 22.85 -31.46
C LEU A 856 -14.85 22.62 -32.67
N GLU A 857 -14.40 21.90 -33.71
CA GLU A 857 -15.22 21.65 -34.92
C GLU A 857 -16.56 21.00 -34.60
N LYS A 858 -16.57 20.03 -33.67
CA LYS A 858 -17.81 19.42 -33.17
C LYS A 858 -18.62 20.37 -32.28
N ALA A 859 -17.97 21.19 -31.46
CA ALA A 859 -18.59 22.11 -30.50
C ALA A 859 -19.14 23.42 -31.14
N CYS A 860 -18.80 23.69 -32.41
CA CYS A 860 -19.21 24.88 -33.15
C CYS A 860 -20.25 24.60 -34.25
N GLN A 861 -20.99 23.49 -34.14
CA GLN A 861 -22.02 23.12 -35.12
C GLN A 861 -23.25 24.04 -35.08
N ARG A 862 -23.51 24.72 -33.95
CA ARG A 862 -24.67 25.61 -33.78
C ARG A 862 -24.36 26.96 -33.15
N ARG A 863 -25.08 27.97 -33.64
CA ARG A 863 -25.01 29.38 -33.18
C ARG A 863 -25.99 29.70 -32.05
N LYS A 864 -27.13 29.01 -31.97
CA LYS A 864 -28.06 29.10 -30.83
C LYS A 864 -27.66 28.09 -29.76
N ALA A 865 -27.74 28.48 -28.49
CA ALA A 865 -27.79 27.52 -27.40
C ALA A 865 -29.10 26.74 -27.45
N PHE A 866 -29.10 25.56 -26.84
CA PHE A 866 -30.31 24.77 -26.68
C PHE A 866 -30.92 25.02 -25.29
N GLU A 867 -32.22 24.77 -25.15
CA GLU A 867 -32.90 24.89 -23.87
C GLU A 867 -32.46 23.71 -22.99
N LYS A 868 -31.61 23.99 -21.99
CA LYS A 868 -31.08 22.97 -21.06
C LYS A 868 -32.21 22.49 -20.15
N LEU A 869 -32.52 21.20 -20.26
CA LEU A 869 -33.42 20.51 -19.35
C LEU A 869 -32.57 19.69 -18.38
N ASP A 870 -32.88 19.83 -17.09
CA ASP A 870 -32.24 19.08 -16.02
C ASP A 870 -33.17 17.93 -15.65
N PHE A 871 -32.76 16.69 -15.97
CA PHE A 871 -33.49 15.47 -15.65
C PHE A 871 -32.91 14.78 -14.40
N GLY A 872 -32.20 15.55 -13.56
CA GLY A 872 -31.55 15.09 -12.34
C GLY A 872 -30.17 14.50 -12.61
N SER A 873 -29.80 13.52 -11.81
CA SER A 873 -28.47 12.92 -11.79
C SER A 873 -28.52 11.45 -11.43
N ILE A 874 -27.64 10.66 -12.03
CA ILE A 874 -27.34 9.29 -11.59
C ILE A 874 -26.03 9.28 -10.80
N SER A 875 -26.02 8.57 -9.67
CA SER A 875 -24.80 8.35 -8.90
C SER A 875 -24.16 7.01 -9.27
N TYR A 876 -22.98 7.03 -9.87
CA TYR A 876 -22.26 5.84 -10.33
C TYR A 876 -20.84 5.85 -9.75
N TRP A 877 -20.44 4.77 -9.07
CA TRP A 877 -19.18 4.68 -8.29
C TRP A 877 -18.91 5.86 -7.33
N GLY A 878 -19.98 6.50 -6.83
CA GLY A 878 -19.90 7.68 -5.96
C GLY A 878 -19.77 9.02 -6.68
N GLN A 879 -19.55 9.05 -8.00
CA GLN A 879 -19.60 10.26 -8.81
C GLN A 879 -21.05 10.61 -9.21
N GLU A 880 -21.39 11.90 -9.27
CA GLU A 880 -22.71 12.41 -9.68
C GLU A 880 -22.69 12.80 -11.16
N HIS A 881 -23.28 11.99 -12.03
CA HIS A 881 -23.41 12.25 -13.46
C HIS A 881 -24.76 12.92 -13.74
N LYS A 882 -24.75 14.18 -14.20
CA LYS A 882 -25.98 14.96 -14.44
C LYS A 882 -26.60 14.62 -15.79
N LEU A 883 -27.87 14.22 -15.76
CA LEU A 883 -28.67 13.85 -16.92
C LEU A 883 -29.26 15.12 -17.54
N THR A 884 -28.50 15.79 -18.41
CA THR A 884 -28.91 17.08 -19.00
C THR A 884 -29.24 16.94 -20.48
N TYR A 885 -30.52 17.08 -20.83
CA TYR A 885 -30.96 17.12 -22.23
C TYR A 885 -30.91 18.55 -22.78
N TRP A 886 -30.63 18.68 -24.07
CA TRP A 886 -30.50 19.97 -24.74
C TRP A 886 -31.56 20.09 -25.85
N LYS A 887 -32.68 20.76 -25.57
CA LYS A 887 -33.78 20.90 -26.53
C LYS A 887 -33.47 21.95 -27.61
N ASN A 888 -33.53 21.51 -28.86
CA ASN A 888 -33.34 22.36 -30.04
C ASN A 888 -34.41 23.47 -30.14
N PRO A 889 -34.06 24.77 -30.13
CA PRO A 889 -35.03 25.87 -30.18
C PRO A 889 -35.68 26.05 -31.57
N ASN A 890 -35.16 25.37 -32.60
CA ASN A 890 -35.79 25.31 -33.91
C ASN A 890 -36.78 24.14 -34.04
N ALA A 891 -36.81 23.20 -33.08
CA ALA A 891 -37.79 22.11 -33.07
C ALA A 891 -39.18 22.68 -32.77
N THR A 892 -40.12 22.43 -33.67
CA THR A 892 -41.50 22.92 -33.59
C THR A 892 -42.34 22.03 -32.68
N MET A 893 -43.40 22.58 -32.08
CA MET A 893 -44.30 21.81 -31.19
C MET A 893 -45.14 20.72 -31.92
N GLU A 894 -44.99 20.58 -33.24
CA GLU A 894 -45.62 19.52 -34.04
C GLU A 894 -44.60 18.44 -34.47
N GLU A 895 -43.31 18.55 -34.08
CA GLU A 895 -42.31 17.48 -34.22
C GLU A 895 -42.36 16.56 -32.99
N GLU A 896 -42.45 15.25 -33.23
CA GLU A 896 -42.33 14.21 -32.20
C GLU A 896 -40.97 14.30 -31.48
N ILE A 897 -40.81 13.65 -30.32
CA ILE A 897 -39.52 13.58 -29.62
C ILE A 897 -38.49 13.05 -30.63
N ASP A 898 -37.46 13.85 -30.91
CA ASP A 898 -36.38 13.50 -31.84
C ASP A 898 -35.55 12.40 -31.18
N ALA A 899 -36.03 11.15 -31.29
CA ALA A 899 -35.59 10.00 -30.50
C ALA A 899 -34.10 9.74 -30.67
N GLY A 900 -33.59 9.93 -31.90
CA GLY A 900 -32.17 9.90 -32.22
C GLY A 900 -31.32 10.87 -31.40
N ARG A 901 -31.86 12.00 -30.91
CA ARG A 901 -31.14 12.89 -29.98
C ARG A 901 -31.15 12.41 -28.54
N VAL A 902 -32.20 11.69 -28.13
CA VAL A 902 -32.19 11.03 -26.81
C VAL A 902 -31.13 9.95 -26.87
N GLU A 903 -31.16 9.10 -27.90
CA GLU A 903 -30.12 8.10 -28.23
C GLU A 903 -28.71 8.75 -28.27
N ASP A 904 -28.47 9.80 -29.07
CA ASP A 904 -27.17 10.53 -29.13
C ASP A 904 -26.69 11.00 -27.73
N THR A 905 -27.60 11.53 -26.90
CA THR A 905 -27.26 12.09 -25.58
C THR A 905 -27.02 10.97 -24.56
N VAL A 906 -27.77 9.88 -24.67
CA VAL A 906 -27.66 8.68 -23.85
C VAL A 906 -26.36 7.95 -24.16
N ASP A 907 -25.98 7.83 -25.44
CA ASP A 907 -24.68 7.30 -25.86
C ASP A 907 -23.54 8.17 -25.27
N GLU A 908 -23.61 9.51 -25.34
CA GLU A 908 -22.59 10.41 -24.74
C GLU A 908 -22.46 10.27 -23.20
N ILE A 909 -23.52 9.79 -22.53
CA ILE A 909 -23.56 9.51 -21.09
C ILE A 909 -23.00 8.09 -20.81
N CYS A 910 -23.49 7.09 -21.54
CA CYS A 910 -23.15 5.69 -21.31
C CYS A 910 -21.74 5.31 -21.80
N GLU A 911 -21.21 5.93 -22.88
CA GLU A 911 -19.79 5.81 -23.27
C GLU A 911 -18.83 6.34 -22.18
N ARG A 912 -19.31 7.18 -21.25
CA ARG A 912 -18.53 7.73 -20.14
C ARG A 912 -18.67 6.97 -18.83
N LEU A 913 -19.61 6.04 -18.72
CA LEU A 913 -19.64 5.11 -17.59
C LEU A 913 -18.69 3.96 -17.94
N VAL A 914 -17.60 3.84 -17.17
CA VAL A 914 -16.58 2.79 -17.36
C VAL A 914 -16.38 2.07 -16.02
N PRO A 915 -16.79 0.80 -15.89
CA PRO A 915 -17.52 0.00 -16.89
C PRO A 915 -18.92 0.59 -17.17
N PRO A 916 -19.51 0.34 -18.36
CA PRO A 916 -20.89 0.74 -18.64
C PRO A 916 -21.85 -0.10 -17.79
N MET A 917 -22.99 0.47 -17.43
CA MET A 917 -24.05 -0.30 -16.76
C MET A 917 -24.71 -1.26 -17.74
N ASP A 918 -25.10 -2.45 -17.28
CA ASP A 918 -26.00 -3.32 -18.02
C ASP A 918 -27.26 -2.54 -18.42
N ASN A 919 -27.63 -2.59 -19.69
CA ASN A 919 -28.76 -1.85 -20.28
C ASN A 919 -28.74 -0.31 -20.09
N CYS A 920 -27.57 0.31 -19.84
CA CYS A 920 -27.44 1.77 -19.62
C CYS A 920 -28.26 2.60 -20.62
N ASN A 921 -28.17 2.24 -21.91
CA ASN A 921 -28.87 2.97 -22.96
C ASN A 921 -30.40 2.89 -22.86
N GLU A 922 -30.96 1.75 -22.44
CA GLU A 922 -32.41 1.57 -22.32
C GLU A 922 -32.93 2.31 -21.08
N ASP A 923 -32.30 2.10 -19.92
CA ASP A 923 -32.74 2.71 -18.65
C ASP A 923 -32.60 4.24 -18.65
N VAL A 924 -31.48 4.77 -19.15
CA VAL A 924 -31.27 6.24 -19.22
C VAL A 924 -32.17 6.86 -20.30
N ALA A 925 -32.39 6.21 -21.44
CA ALA A 925 -33.32 6.72 -22.45
C ALA A 925 -34.76 6.77 -21.93
N ILE A 926 -35.23 5.72 -21.25
CA ILE A 926 -36.57 5.68 -20.65
C ILE A 926 -36.74 6.82 -19.64
N HIS A 927 -35.82 6.98 -18.69
CA HIS A 927 -35.89 8.07 -17.71
C HIS A 927 -35.84 9.45 -18.38
N MET A 928 -34.97 9.66 -19.38
CA MET A 928 -34.89 10.94 -20.09
C MET A 928 -36.15 11.23 -20.92
N ILE A 929 -36.82 10.22 -21.48
CA ILE A 929 -38.11 10.36 -22.16
C ILE A 929 -39.22 10.70 -21.15
N GLU A 930 -39.33 9.96 -20.04
CA GLU A 930 -40.35 10.23 -19.00
C GLU A 930 -40.20 11.64 -18.41
N GLN A 931 -38.98 12.09 -18.11
CA GLN A 931 -38.75 13.46 -17.64
C GLN A 931 -39.02 14.51 -18.72
N TYR A 932 -38.71 14.23 -20.00
CA TYR A 932 -39.04 15.13 -21.10
C TYR A 932 -40.56 15.25 -21.32
N GLU A 933 -41.30 14.13 -21.31
CA GLU A 933 -42.76 14.11 -21.46
C GLU A 933 -43.46 14.82 -20.30
N ALA A 934 -43.06 14.51 -19.06
CA ALA A 934 -43.60 15.20 -17.88
C ALA A 934 -43.28 16.71 -17.92
N TRP A 935 -42.11 17.11 -18.40
CA TRP A 935 -41.75 18.51 -18.55
C TRP A 935 -42.54 19.21 -19.67
N GLU A 936 -42.74 18.57 -20.82
CA GLU A 936 -43.58 19.11 -21.91
C GLU A 936 -45.06 19.17 -21.52
N GLU A 937 -45.62 18.20 -20.79
CA GLU A 937 -47.00 18.28 -20.27
C GLU A 937 -47.16 19.51 -19.35
N ASN A 938 -46.26 19.66 -18.37
CA ASN A 938 -46.21 20.84 -17.50
C ASN A 938 -46.00 22.16 -18.27
N ARG A 939 -45.28 22.13 -19.41
CA ARG A 939 -45.06 23.29 -20.29
C ARG A 939 -46.29 23.61 -21.15
N GLN A 940 -47.04 22.60 -21.58
CA GLN A 940 -48.21 22.76 -22.45
C GLN A 940 -49.44 23.24 -21.69
N GLU A 941 -49.59 22.84 -20.41
CA GLU A 941 -50.57 23.47 -19.51
C GLU A 941 -50.28 24.97 -19.30
N GLN A 942 -49.00 25.37 -19.30
CA GLN A 942 -48.57 26.76 -19.21
C GLN A 942 -48.74 27.49 -20.56
N LYS A 943 -49.98 27.97 -20.81
CA LYS A 943 -50.55 28.55 -22.06
C LYS A 943 -49.77 29.67 -22.79
N SER A 944 -48.51 29.42 -23.12
CA SER A 944 -47.55 30.30 -23.78
C SER A 944 -48.10 30.96 -25.04
N VAL A 945 -47.79 32.25 -25.22
CA VAL A 945 -48.13 32.98 -26.45
C VAL A 945 -47.20 32.56 -27.60
N TYR A 946 -45.95 32.20 -27.29
CA TYR A 946 -44.96 31.73 -28.26
C TYR A 946 -45.42 30.44 -28.96
N ALA A 947 -45.92 29.48 -28.17
CA ALA A 947 -46.53 28.24 -28.66
C ALA A 947 -47.63 28.52 -29.71
N LYS A 948 -48.52 29.46 -29.40
CA LYS A 948 -49.66 29.83 -30.24
C LYS A 948 -49.28 30.56 -31.54
N ILE A 949 -48.03 31.03 -31.68
CA ILE A 949 -47.49 31.60 -32.93
C ILE A 949 -46.44 30.71 -33.61
N GLY A 950 -46.10 29.56 -33.04
CA GLY A 950 -45.09 28.64 -33.58
C GLY A 950 -43.66 29.16 -33.49
N VAL A 951 -43.25 29.70 -32.33
CA VAL A 951 -41.85 30.03 -32.01
C VAL A 951 -41.48 29.58 -30.60
N CYS A 952 -40.18 29.51 -30.33
CA CYS A 952 -39.63 29.29 -28.98
C CYS A 952 -39.38 30.61 -28.24
N ALA A 953 -39.18 30.54 -26.92
CA ALA A 953 -39.01 31.72 -26.06
C ALA A 953 -37.72 32.50 -26.34
N ASP A 954 -36.71 31.90 -26.99
CA ASP A 954 -35.47 32.58 -27.43
C ASP A 954 -35.70 33.56 -28.59
N ALA A 955 -36.66 33.24 -29.48
CA ALA A 955 -36.78 33.79 -30.84
C ALA A 955 -36.61 35.31 -30.93
N THR A 956 -35.85 35.79 -31.92
CA THR A 956 -35.67 37.22 -32.16
C THR A 956 -37.00 37.92 -32.46
N ALA A 957 -37.05 39.24 -32.26
CA ALA A 957 -38.22 40.05 -32.63
C ALA A 957 -38.62 39.89 -34.11
N GLY A 958 -37.64 39.63 -35.00
CA GLY A 958 -37.89 39.30 -36.41
C GLY A 958 -38.55 37.94 -36.61
N GLU A 959 -38.07 36.88 -35.94
CA GLU A 959 -38.67 35.54 -35.99
C GLU A 959 -40.11 35.56 -35.43
N ILE A 960 -40.34 36.19 -34.28
CA ILE A 960 -41.67 36.42 -33.69
C ILE A 960 -42.60 37.10 -34.68
N TYR A 961 -42.16 38.19 -35.29
CA TYR A 961 -42.98 38.98 -36.21
C TYR A 961 -43.35 38.17 -37.47
N ILE A 962 -42.40 37.41 -38.03
CA ILE A 962 -42.63 36.53 -39.19
C ILE A 962 -43.61 35.40 -38.84
N ALA A 963 -43.44 34.75 -37.69
CA ALA A 963 -44.24 33.61 -37.28
C ALA A 963 -45.67 34.00 -36.84
N ALA A 964 -45.83 35.13 -36.15
CA ALA A 964 -47.14 35.74 -35.91
C ALA A 964 -47.84 36.04 -37.25
N GLY A 965 -47.11 36.63 -38.22
CA GLY A 965 -47.63 36.84 -39.59
C GLY A 965 -48.09 35.55 -40.28
N LYS A 966 -47.31 34.46 -40.22
CA LYS A 966 -47.73 33.13 -40.72
C LYS A 966 -49.00 32.64 -40.01
N THR A 967 -49.06 32.81 -38.68
CA THR A 967 -50.16 32.34 -37.84
C THR A 967 -51.46 33.10 -38.11
N PHE A 968 -51.42 34.43 -38.26
CA PHE A 968 -52.59 35.21 -38.65
C PHE A 968 -53.15 34.75 -40.00
N ASN A 969 -52.27 34.47 -40.98
CA ASN A 969 -52.67 33.89 -42.26
C ASN A 969 -53.30 32.47 -42.10
N LYS A 970 -52.74 31.58 -41.25
CA LYS A 970 -53.32 30.25 -40.90
C LYS A 970 -54.71 30.39 -40.25
N LEU A 971 -54.96 31.46 -39.50
CA LEU A 971 -56.25 31.79 -38.87
C LEU A 971 -57.21 32.56 -39.79
N GLY A 972 -56.80 32.98 -40.98
CA GLY A 972 -57.61 33.77 -41.92
C GLY A 972 -57.71 35.26 -41.57
N SER A 973 -56.85 35.76 -40.69
CA SER A 973 -56.77 37.17 -40.30
C SER A 973 -55.66 37.89 -41.08
N ASN A 974 -55.96 39.04 -41.67
CA ASN A 974 -55.00 39.80 -42.48
C ASN A 974 -54.22 40.80 -41.62
N TYR A 975 -53.04 40.41 -41.16
CA TYR A 975 -52.18 41.22 -40.31
C TYR A 975 -51.36 42.24 -41.11
N VAL A 976 -51.58 43.52 -40.83
CA VAL A 976 -50.84 44.65 -41.43
C VAL A 976 -50.14 45.43 -40.30
N PRO A 977 -48.83 45.69 -40.36
CA PRO A 977 -48.06 46.29 -39.25
C PRO A 977 -48.51 47.67 -38.76
N PHE A 978 -49.33 48.39 -39.52
CA PHE A 978 -49.57 49.82 -39.31
C PHE A 978 -51.05 50.10 -39.06
N ALA A 979 -51.39 50.11 -37.76
CA ALA A 979 -52.71 50.32 -37.15
C ALA A 979 -53.73 49.17 -37.32
N ARG A 980 -54.66 49.07 -36.35
CA ARG A 980 -55.84 48.19 -36.39
C ARG A 980 -56.80 48.71 -37.47
N VAL A 981 -56.56 48.36 -38.73
CA VAL A 981 -57.47 48.70 -39.82
C VAL A 981 -58.65 47.75 -39.82
N ASP A 982 -59.71 48.12 -39.09
CA ASP A 982 -61.05 47.54 -39.25
C ASP A 982 -61.58 47.89 -40.67
N ASN A 983 -61.11 47.13 -41.66
CA ASN A 983 -61.63 47.13 -43.02
C ASN A 983 -63.04 46.51 -43.00
N GLY A 984 -64.04 47.32 -42.64
CA GLY A 984 -65.47 47.00 -42.63
C GLY A 984 -66.06 46.78 -44.03
N THR A 985 -65.38 45.98 -44.84
CA THR A 985 -65.59 45.76 -46.27
C THR A 985 -65.52 44.28 -46.66
N THR A 986 -65.51 43.35 -45.69
CA THR A 986 -65.95 41.96 -45.87
C THR A 986 -67.48 41.91 -46.04
N ASN A 987 -67.96 42.45 -47.16
CA ASN A 987 -69.37 42.49 -47.52
C ASN A 987 -69.90 41.07 -47.82
N GLY A 988 -70.61 40.46 -46.86
CA GLY A 988 -71.25 39.15 -47.06
C GLY A 988 -72.16 38.74 -45.90
N TRP A 989 -73.48 38.96 -46.04
CA TRP A 989 -74.50 38.77 -44.99
C TRP A 989 -74.81 37.30 -44.60
N THR A 990 -73.89 36.36 -44.81
CA THR A 990 -74.13 34.91 -44.62
C THR A 990 -73.01 34.13 -43.90
N THR A 991 -71.91 34.77 -43.48
CA THR A 991 -70.89 34.13 -42.63
C THR A 991 -70.64 34.96 -41.37
N THR A 992 -71.49 34.73 -40.36
CA THR A 992 -71.28 35.26 -39.00
C THR A 992 -70.13 34.53 -38.32
N TYR A 993 -68.90 34.99 -38.55
CA TYR A 993 -67.84 34.83 -37.56
C TYR A 993 -68.27 35.61 -36.31
N HIS A 994 -68.83 34.87 -35.35
CA HIS A 994 -69.21 35.44 -34.06
C HIS A 994 -67.93 35.92 -33.34
N PRO A 995 -67.97 37.00 -32.54
CA PRO A 995 -66.82 37.41 -31.71
C PRO A 995 -66.39 36.37 -30.66
N TRP A 996 -67.06 35.20 -30.59
CA TRP A 996 -66.72 34.04 -29.77
C TRP A 996 -66.19 32.85 -30.60
N ASP A 997 -65.91 33.03 -31.89
CA ASP A 997 -65.23 32.03 -32.71
C ASP A 997 -63.77 31.89 -32.21
N THR A 998 -63.36 30.66 -31.90
CA THR A 998 -62.05 30.35 -31.32
C THR A 998 -60.89 30.83 -32.19
N LYS A 999 -61.01 30.86 -33.52
CA LYS A 999 -59.97 31.39 -34.41
C LYS A 999 -59.84 32.91 -34.31
N THR A 1000 -60.98 33.60 -34.14
CA THR A 1000 -61.00 35.06 -33.95
C THR A 1000 -60.44 35.43 -32.58
N MET A 1001 -60.81 34.70 -31.53
CA MET A 1001 -60.27 34.90 -30.18
C MET A 1001 -58.77 34.61 -30.11
N GLN A 1002 -58.28 33.53 -30.75
CA GLN A 1002 -56.84 33.24 -30.84
C GLN A 1002 -56.09 34.38 -31.55
N ALA A 1003 -56.59 34.87 -32.69
CA ALA A 1003 -55.96 35.98 -33.41
C ALA A 1003 -55.94 37.28 -32.57
N GLN A 1004 -57.03 37.60 -31.84
CA GLN A 1004 -57.06 38.76 -30.95
C GLN A 1004 -56.06 38.62 -29.79
N MET A 1005 -56.04 37.47 -29.11
CA MET A 1005 -55.12 37.19 -28.01
C MET A 1005 -53.65 37.26 -28.44
N ILE A 1006 -53.32 36.85 -29.68
CA ILE A 1006 -51.98 37.03 -30.24
C ILE A 1006 -51.72 38.51 -30.57
N MET A 1007 -52.64 39.22 -31.21
CA MET A 1007 -52.46 40.66 -31.54
C MET A 1007 -52.26 41.54 -30.31
N ASP A 1008 -53.00 41.30 -29.23
CA ASP A 1008 -52.90 42.10 -28.01
C ASP A 1008 -51.59 41.83 -27.25
N LYS A 1009 -50.98 40.64 -27.41
CA LYS A 1009 -49.71 40.26 -26.77
C LYS A 1009 -48.47 40.45 -27.63
N LEU A 1010 -48.60 40.53 -28.95
CA LEU A 1010 -47.47 40.72 -29.86
C LEU A 1010 -46.61 41.97 -29.56
N PRO A 1011 -47.14 43.13 -29.13
CA PRO A 1011 -46.33 44.29 -28.74
C PRO A 1011 -45.47 44.01 -27.49
N GLU A 1012 -46.02 43.28 -26.52
CA GLU A 1012 -45.31 42.88 -25.29
C GLU A 1012 -44.20 41.88 -25.61
N LEU A 1013 -44.44 40.95 -26.55
CA LEU A 1013 -43.43 40.01 -27.07
C LEU A 1013 -42.33 40.65 -27.93
N LEU A 1014 -42.55 41.88 -28.45
CA LEU A 1014 -41.59 42.61 -29.27
C LEU A 1014 -40.78 43.66 -28.48
N ASN A 1015 -41.09 43.88 -27.21
CA ASN A 1015 -40.32 44.72 -26.29
C ASN A 1015 -39.60 43.84 -25.27
N ASP A 1016 -38.27 43.72 -25.36
CA ASP A 1016 -37.47 42.81 -24.53
C ASP A 1016 -37.70 42.95 -23.00
N LYS A 1017 -38.11 44.14 -22.53
CA LYS A 1017 -38.41 44.39 -21.11
C LYS A 1017 -39.78 43.91 -20.66
N ASP A 1018 -40.79 44.02 -21.52
CA ASP A 1018 -42.13 43.52 -21.22
C ASP A 1018 -42.16 41.99 -21.46
N ARG A 1019 -41.37 41.53 -22.44
CA ARG A 1019 -41.14 40.13 -22.77
C ARG A 1019 -40.52 39.31 -21.64
N GLU A 1020 -39.66 39.92 -20.80
CA GLU A 1020 -39.09 39.28 -19.59
C GLU A 1020 -40.18 38.73 -18.64
N TRP A 1021 -41.40 39.28 -18.68
CA TRP A 1021 -42.55 38.72 -17.97
C TRP A 1021 -43.02 37.37 -18.56
N TYR A 1022 -43.08 37.29 -19.88
CA TYR A 1022 -43.53 36.11 -20.61
C TYR A 1022 -42.50 34.98 -20.57
N ASP A 1023 -41.22 35.33 -20.59
CA ASP A 1023 -40.09 34.38 -20.54
C ASP A 1023 -39.89 33.69 -19.18
N LYS A 1024 -40.44 34.23 -18.09
CA LYS A 1024 -40.33 33.60 -16.76
C LYS A 1024 -41.10 32.27 -16.68
N PRO A 1025 -40.55 31.24 -15.99
CA PRO A 1025 -41.31 30.03 -15.69
C PRO A 1025 -42.54 30.36 -14.85
N CYS A 1026 -43.61 29.61 -15.04
CA CYS A 1026 -44.84 29.76 -14.29
C CYS A 1026 -44.81 28.88 -13.03
N GLU A 1027 -45.23 29.42 -11.89
CA GLU A 1027 -45.59 28.64 -10.71
C GLU A 1027 -47.10 28.32 -10.79
N PRO A 1028 -47.51 27.05 -11.05
CA PRO A 1028 -48.92 26.72 -11.25
C PRO A 1028 -49.70 26.84 -9.95
N VAL A 1029 -50.73 27.70 -9.94
CA VAL A 1029 -51.57 27.96 -8.76
C VAL A 1029 -53.03 27.59 -9.03
N PHE A 1030 -53.74 27.21 -7.96
CA PHE A 1030 -55.11 26.68 -8.02
C PHE A 1030 -55.27 25.41 -8.90
N GLY A 1031 -54.24 24.56 -8.94
CA GLY A 1031 -54.26 23.28 -9.67
C GLY A 1031 -54.22 23.48 -11.19
N GLY A 1032 -53.13 24.07 -11.69
CA GLY A 1032 -52.92 24.37 -13.12
C GLY A 1032 -53.79 25.50 -13.70
N ALA A 1033 -54.94 25.80 -13.09
CA ALA A 1033 -55.94 26.72 -13.63
C ALA A 1033 -55.50 28.19 -13.74
N MET A 1034 -54.46 28.63 -13.01
CA MET A 1034 -53.91 29.97 -13.09
C MET A 1034 -52.39 29.97 -12.95
N CYS A 1035 -51.74 30.99 -13.51
CA CYS A 1035 -50.29 31.09 -13.54
C CYS A 1035 -49.76 32.18 -12.59
N ALA A 1036 -48.91 31.83 -11.62
CA ALA A 1036 -48.23 32.82 -10.79
C ALA A 1036 -46.79 33.06 -11.26
N LYS A 1037 -46.38 34.34 -11.27
CA LYS A 1037 -45.04 34.80 -11.70
C LYS A 1037 -44.59 35.99 -10.86
N LYS A 1038 -43.26 36.17 -10.72
CA LYS A 1038 -42.65 37.28 -9.96
C LYS A 1038 -42.27 38.45 -10.87
N ASP A 1039 -42.80 39.64 -10.60
CA ASP A 1039 -42.49 40.85 -11.37
C ASP A 1039 -41.04 41.30 -11.14
N ALA A 1040 -40.58 42.33 -11.87
CA ALA A 1040 -39.23 42.88 -11.70
C ALA A 1040 -38.95 43.52 -10.31
N LYS A 1041 -39.91 43.47 -9.38
CA LYS A 1041 -39.80 43.93 -7.98
C LYS A 1041 -40.03 42.77 -6.99
N GLY A 1042 -40.24 41.53 -7.46
CA GLY A 1042 -40.52 40.34 -6.66
C GLY A 1042 -41.97 40.14 -6.25
N ASN A 1043 -42.92 40.94 -6.73
CA ASN A 1043 -44.35 40.75 -6.45
C ASN A 1043 -44.91 39.55 -7.22
N MET A 1044 -45.64 38.67 -6.55
CA MET A 1044 -46.44 37.63 -7.21
C MET A 1044 -47.63 38.28 -7.93
N MET A 1045 -47.65 38.23 -9.25
CA MET A 1045 -48.85 38.49 -10.05
C MET A 1045 -49.42 37.16 -10.55
N ILE A 1046 -50.73 37.09 -10.71
CA ILE A 1046 -51.43 35.90 -11.19
C ILE A 1046 -52.06 36.23 -12.54
N GLU A 1047 -51.60 35.55 -13.59
CA GLU A 1047 -52.15 35.62 -14.95
C GLU A 1047 -53.24 34.54 -15.09
N MET A 1048 -54.46 34.96 -15.44
CA MET A 1048 -55.55 34.05 -15.79
C MET A 1048 -55.35 33.60 -17.24
N GLY A 1049 -55.11 32.31 -17.45
CA GLY A 1049 -54.87 31.73 -18.78
C GLY A 1049 -56.12 31.22 -19.48
#